data_AF-A0A6L6GYW5-F1
#
_entry.id   AF-A0A6L6GYW5-F1
#
_cell.length_a   1.000
_cell.length_b   1.000
_cell.length_c   1.000
_cell.angle_alpha   90.00
_cell.angle_beta   90.00
_cell.angle_gamma   90.00
#
_symmetry.space_group_name_H-M   'P 1'
#
loop_
_entity.id
_entity.type
_entity.pdbx_description
1 polymer ?
#
loop_
_entity_poly.entity_id
_entity_poly.type
_entity_poly.pdbx_seq_one_letter_code
_entity_poly.pdbx_strand_id
1 'polypeptide(L)'
;MNGGIHTMKKWIGLIVVCLVFLSAGLQAAAAGFSDVPDSHRFAEDIAFVSGEGIVNGYKDGSFRPDAPVTRGETAIMLVNALGLEVAEADSVFEDVANDSAAAPYIAAATQIGILSGHKDGKFRPAEHVTRDQMAIMLAKAFPEEAASTATASDIHEGMSAYPFIQNLIARGIVQNHLDGTFRPNDAVTRGQLAGFVTRIMTTEPNTSEADASILYFNDAHNVSPVKPRGGVARLATVVDEVRTNQENTIVTFGGDLGGGSIFEAVFKGFPQVEAFNKIGIDYANFGQHDFDHGPDNTRALVEASEFQWLTSNLKGPDGSAFANLPTYSVEEKDGLKIVFLGLTDQMVTTSATDEVTQNDITESAKAIVAEALAAEGKVDLFVALTQQSLDKDKKLLMDVPEIGYIFSEEEYEDNSTIYNNEGRFIAKPEGNIGSVIRLDVKKIAGEVELNTSVIKLGEDVESNPELQKLAESYEVELEERLGEKIADLPNDLSRDNRLSHEQAIGNLITDSYRAHYEADIAFMNGGGIREEAKAGDFTMKSAYAILPFGNKPILANVKGENIRAALENGVSQPNYNAFLHVSGMAYSYSLGKPVGDRVSDIKIAGEPLDDAQIYTVVMPNFLFNGGDGFTMFANDELLVSEDNAITDVELLINYVRELGVIDIEEEGRITVTE
;
A
#
# COMPACT_ATOMS: atom_id res chain seq x y z
N MET A 1 7.90 57.83 -11.97
CA MET A 1 7.29 58.40 -10.75
C MET A 1 5.94 57.71 -10.57
N ASN A 2 5.77 57.12 -9.40
CA ASN A 2 4.68 56.22 -9.03
C ASN A 2 3.29 56.86 -9.17
N GLY A 3 2.34 56.08 -9.67
CA GLY A 3 0.91 56.38 -9.63
C GLY A 3 0.14 55.07 -9.63
N GLY A 4 0.02 54.44 -8.47
CA GLY A 4 -0.74 53.20 -8.29
C GLY A 4 -2.23 53.46 -8.49
N ILE A 5 -2.86 52.62 -9.31
CA ILE A 5 -4.30 52.57 -9.48
C ILE A 5 -4.83 51.61 -8.41
N HIS A 6 -5.47 52.16 -7.39
CA HIS A 6 -6.27 51.42 -6.43
C HIS A 6 -7.58 50.97 -7.10
N THR A 7 -7.77 49.67 -7.28
CA THR A 7 -9.08 49.07 -7.51
C THR A 7 -9.74 48.76 -6.16
N MET A 8 -10.93 49.32 -5.97
CA MET A 8 -11.79 49.15 -4.80
C MET A 8 -12.17 47.68 -4.60
N LYS A 9 -11.61 47.03 -3.58
CA LYS A 9 -12.24 45.86 -2.95
C LYS A 9 -13.40 46.37 -2.09
N LYS A 10 -14.65 46.16 -2.53
CA LYS A 10 -15.82 46.30 -1.65
C LYS A 10 -15.79 45.14 -0.66
N TRP A 11 -15.22 45.41 0.51
CA TRP A 11 -15.45 44.62 1.71
C TRP A 11 -16.93 44.72 2.09
N ILE A 12 -17.63 43.59 2.12
CA ILE A 12 -18.84 43.46 2.94
C ILE A 12 -18.47 42.46 4.04
N GLY A 13 -18.03 43.04 5.16
CA GLY A 13 -17.89 42.32 6.41
C GLY A 13 -19.26 41.91 6.94
N LEU A 14 -19.26 40.75 7.57
CA LEU A 14 -20.32 40.14 8.35
C LEU A 14 -20.95 41.15 9.32
N ILE A 15 -22.13 41.66 8.97
CA ILE A 15 -23.04 42.35 9.91
C ILE A 15 -24.27 41.46 10.02
N VAL A 16 -24.38 40.79 11.17
CA VAL A 16 -25.63 40.14 11.62
C VAL A 16 -26.63 41.24 11.96
N VAL A 17 -27.50 41.56 11.01
CA VAL A 17 -28.76 42.27 11.24
C VAL A 17 -29.87 41.51 10.52
N CYS A 18 -30.78 40.95 11.31
CA CYS A 18 -32.01 40.30 10.87
C CYS A 18 -32.85 41.23 9.98
N LEU A 19 -33.03 40.87 8.71
CA LEU A 19 -34.11 41.35 7.86
C LEU A 19 -34.63 40.19 7.01
N VAL A 20 -35.82 39.71 7.40
CA VAL A 20 -36.64 38.77 6.65
C VAL A 20 -36.95 39.38 5.28
N PHE A 21 -36.40 38.80 4.22
CA PHE A 21 -36.88 38.99 2.86
C PHE A 21 -37.32 37.64 2.30
N LEU A 22 -38.64 37.47 2.14
CA LEU A 22 -39.20 36.53 1.18
C LEU A 22 -38.72 36.97 -0.22
N SER A 23 -37.85 36.20 -0.85
CA SER A 23 -37.68 36.21 -2.30
C SER A 23 -38.10 34.85 -2.84
N ALA A 24 -39.21 34.86 -3.59
CA ALA A 24 -39.65 33.74 -4.40
C ALA A 24 -38.52 33.36 -5.36
N GLY A 25 -38.09 32.10 -5.32
CA GLY A 25 -37.15 31.55 -6.28
C GLY A 25 -37.75 31.62 -7.68
N LEU A 26 -37.19 32.47 -8.54
CA LEU A 26 -37.19 32.21 -9.97
C LEU A 26 -36.10 31.18 -10.22
N GLN A 27 -36.51 29.93 -10.41
CA GLN A 27 -35.64 28.88 -10.91
C GLN A 27 -35.49 29.10 -12.41
N ALA A 28 -34.35 29.66 -12.84
CA ALA A 28 -33.94 29.62 -14.22
C ALA A 28 -33.46 28.20 -14.52
N ALA A 29 -34.12 27.52 -15.47
CA ALA A 29 -33.67 26.21 -15.93
C ALA A 29 -32.33 26.39 -16.67
N ALA A 30 -31.26 25.75 -16.17
CA ALA A 30 -30.02 25.62 -16.91
C ALA A 30 -30.30 24.83 -18.20
N ALA A 31 -30.04 25.43 -19.35
CA ALA A 31 -30.20 24.76 -20.64
C ALA A 31 -29.03 23.76 -20.82
N GLY A 32 -29.31 22.46 -20.77
CA GLY A 32 -28.32 21.43 -21.06
C GLY A 32 -27.91 21.46 -22.54
N PHE A 33 -26.61 21.28 -22.81
CA PHE A 33 -26.09 21.17 -24.18
C PHE A 33 -26.30 19.75 -24.73
N SER A 34 -26.58 19.65 -26.02
CA SER A 34 -26.91 18.36 -26.68
C SER A 34 -25.78 17.33 -26.71
N ASP A 35 -24.53 17.77 -26.55
CA ASP A 35 -23.31 16.97 -26.60
C ASP A 35 -22.55 16.93 -25.26
N VAL A 36 -23.21 17.34 -24.17
CA VAL A 36 -22.66 17.29 -22.81
C VAL A 36 -23.62 16.48 -21.93
N PRO A 37 -23.51 15.15 -21.91
CA PRO A 37 -24.29 14.32 -20.97
C PRO A 37 -23.83 14.59 -19.52
N ASP A 38 -24.70 14.35 -18.54
CA ASP A 38 -24.38 14.51 -17.11
C ASP A 38 -23.16 13.67 -16.67
N SER A 39 -22.85 12.58 -17.38
CA SER A 39 -21.67 11.75 -17.14
C SER A 39 -20.37 12.29 -17.77
N HIS A 40 -20.41 13.42 -18.47
CA HIS A 40 -19.21 14.01 -19.08
C HIS A 40 -18.35 14.66 -18.01
N ARG A 41 -17.04 14.39 -18.01
CA ARG A 41 -16.03 14.88 -17.03
C ARG A 41 -15.87 16.40 -16.85
N PHE A 42 -16.64 17.20 -17.58
CA PHE A 42 -16.64 18.67 -17.52
C PHE A 42 -18.08 19.21 -17.52
N ALA A 43 -19.09 18.36 -17.32
CA ALA A 43 -20.50 18.75 -17.43
C ALA A 43 -20.86 19.84 -16.44
N GLU A 44 -20.40 19.71 -15.19
CA GLU A 44 -20.62 20.70 -14.13
C GLU A 44 -19.83 21.99 -14.38
N ASP A 45 -18.57 21.89 -14.80
CA ASP A 45 -17.78 23.05 -15.21
C ASP A 45 -18.46 23.84 -16.31
N ILE A 46 -18.96 23.15 -17.34
CA ILE A 46 -19.66 23.72 -18.48
C ILE A 46 -20.99 24.34 -18.05
N ALA A 47 -21.72 23.68 -17.16
CA ALA A 47 -22.95 24.21 -16.59
C ALA A 47 -22.68 25.47 -15.76
N PHE A 48 -21.58 25.51 -14.98
CA PHE A 48 -21.15 26.67 -14.22
C PHE A 48 -20.80 27.84 -15.14
N VAL A 49 -19.87 27.65 -16.08
CA VAL A 49 -19.46 28.75 -16.98
C VAL A 49 -20.59 29.21 -17.90
N SER A 50 -21.55 28.33 -18.24
CA SER A 50 -22.76 28.73 -18.97
C SER A 50 -23.77 29.46 -18.08
N GLY A 51 -23.92 29.02 -16.82
CA GLY A 51 -24.83 29.61 -15.84
C GLY A 51 -24.42 31.03 -15.43
N GLU A 52 -23.12 31.25 -15.27
CA GLU A 52 -22.52 32.56 -15.01
C GLU A 52 -22.45 33.46 -16.26
N GLY A 53 -22.91 32.98 -17.42
CA GLY A 53 -22.89 33.73 -18.68
C GLY A 53 -21.49 33.94 -19.27
N ILE A 54 -20.50 33.16 -18.83
CA ILE A 54 -19.10 33.25 -19.26
C ILE A 54 -18.91 32.74 -20.68
N VAL A 55 -19.61 31.66 -21.02
CA VAL A 55 -19.58 31.07 -22.36
C VAL A 55 -20.96 30.59 -22.74
N ASN A 56 -21.32 30.79 -24.00
CA ASN A 56 -22.53 30.23 -24.58
C ASN A 56 -22.16 29.07 -25.51
N GLY A 57 -23.08 28.11 -25.66
CA GLY A 57 -22.96 27.08 -26.69
C GLY A 57 -23.09 27.65 -28.10
N TYR A 58 -22.83 26.80 -29.08
CA TYR A 58 -23.02 27.12 -30.48
C TYR A 58 -24.52 27.20 -30.83
N LYS A 59 -24.82 27.84 -31.97
CA LYS A 59 -26.20 28.00 -32.47
C LYS A 59 -26.94 26.68 -32.71
N ASP A 60 -26.21 25.58 -32.85
CA ASP A 60 -26.74 24.23 -33.02
C ASP A 60 -27.11 23.54 -31.69
N GLY A 61 -26.90 24.20 -30.54
CA GLY A 61 -27.18 23.65 -29.21
C GLY A 61 -26.06 22.76 -28.66
N SER A 62 -24.87 22.75 -29.28
CA SER A 62 -23.69 22.04 -28.78
C SER A 62 -22.75 22.95 -27.97
N PHE A 63 -21.93 22.37 -27.10
CA PHE A 63 -20.82 23.04 -26.41
C PHE A 63 -19.46 22.68 -27.02
N ARG A 64 -19.33 21.46 -27.56
CA ARG A 64 -18.13 20.83 -28.13
C ARG A 64 -16.98 20.69 -27.12
N PRO A 65 -17.18 19.96 -26.01
CA PRO A 65 -16.23 19.92 -24.88
C PRO A 65 -14.86 19.34 -25.24
N ASP A 66 -14.80 18.37 -26.16
CA ASP A 66 -13.54 17.71 -26.56
C ASP A 66 -12.83 18.41 -27.73
N ALA A 67 -13.44 19.44 -28.32
CA ALA A 67 -12.81 20.19 -29.40
C ALA A 67 -11.70 21.12 -28.85
N PRO A 68 -10.53 21.21 -29.50
CA PRO A 68 -9.51 22.18 -29.15
C PRO A 68 -10.04 23.62 -29.18
N VAL A 69 -9.80 24.38 -28.12
CA VAL A 69 -10.26 25.77 -28.00
C VAL A 69 -9.37 26.71 -28.81
N THR A 70 -10.00 27.68 -29.47
CA THR A 70 -9.30 28.70 -30.25
C THR A 70 -8.97 29.93 -29.41
N ARG A 71 -7.96 30.70 -29.82
CA ARG A 71 -7.57 31.96 -29.17
C ARG A 71 -8.71 32.96 -29.05
N GLY A 72 -9.59 33.03 -30.06
CA GLY A 72 -10.77 33.90 -30.03
C GLY A 72 -11.80 33.46 -28.99
N GLU A 73 -12.04 32.15 -28.87
CA GLU A 73 -12.94 31.59 -27.85
C GLU A 73 -12.38 31.78 -26.43
N THR A 74 -11.06 31.58 -26.25
CA THR A 74 -10.39 31.86 -24.98
C THR A 74 -10.52 33.33 -24.58
N ALA A 75 -10.41 34.27 -25.53
CA ALA A 75 -10.61 35.70 -25.26
C ALA A 75 -12.01 35.98 -24.72
N ILE A 76 -13.05 35.37 -25.31
CA ILE A 76 -14.43 35.51 -24.86
C ILE A 76 -14.57 35.00 -23.42
N MET A 77 -14.11 33.76 -23.15
CA MET A 77 -14.26 33.15 -21.83
C MET A 77 -13.54 33.96 -20.74
N LEU A 78 -12.30 34.38 -20.95
CA LEU A 78 -11.54 35.11 -19.93
C LEU A 78 -12.11 36.50 -19.65
N VAL A 79 -12.54 37.23 -20.69
CA VAL A 79 -13.09 38.58 -20.51
C VAL A 79 -14.44 38.55 -19.80
N ASN A 80 -15.29 37.56 -20.12
CA ASN A 80 -16.55 37.38 -19.40
C ASN A 80 -16.31 36.90 -17.97
N ALA A 81 -15.36 35.99 -17.73
CA ALA A 81 -15.00 35.54 -16.39
C ALA A 81 -14.50 36.69 -15.48
N LEU A 82 -13.86 37.70 -16.07
CA LEU A 82 -13.45 38.92 -15.38
C LEU A 82 -14.58 39.94 -15.18
N GLY A 83 -15.78 39.68 -15.70
CA GLY A 83 -16.92 40.60 -15.62
C GLY A 83 -16.68 41.93 -16.34
N LEU A 84 -15.82 41.95 -17.36
CA LEU A 84 -15.47 43.17 -18.07
C LEU A 84 -16.55 43.55 -19.09
N GLU A 85 -17.00 44.79 -19.05
CA GLU A 85 -17.86 45.34 -20.09
C GLU A 85 -17.07 45.50 -21.39
N VAL A 86 -17.55 44.88 -22.46
CA VAL A 86 -17.00 45.03 -23.80
C VAL A 86 -17.79 46.08 -24.58
N ALA A 87 -17.12 47.16 -24.98
CA ALA A 87 -17.70 48.15 -25.89
C ALA A 87 -17.60 47.64 -27.34
N GLU A 88 -18.51 48.09 -28.21
CA GLU A 88 -18.29 47.94 -29.66
C GLU A 88 -17.01 48.70 -30.03
N ALA A 89 -15.99 47.94 -30.41
CA ALA A 89 -14.68 48.45 -30.80
C ALA A 89 -14.30 47.87 -32.15
N ASP A 90 -13.68 48.69 -33.00
CA ASP A 90 -13.00 48.20 -34.19
C ASP A 90 -11.93 47.18 -33.79
N SER A 91 -11.74 46.17 -34.63
CA SER A 91 -10.68 45.19 -34.43
C SER A 91 -9.32 45.87 -34.32
N VAL A 92 -8.57 45.47 -33.30
CA VAL A 92 -7.18 45.93 -33.07
C VAL A 92 -6.20 45.25 -34.03
N PHE A 93 -6.61 44.15 -34.68
CA PHE A 93 -5.76 43.30 -35.52
C PHE A 93 -6.35 43.12 -36.92
N GLU A 94 -5.49 43.19 -37.95
CA GLU A 94 -5.89 43.09 -39.35
C GLU A 94 -6.60 41.76 -39.70
N ASP A 95 -6.23 40.68 -39.03
CA ASP A 95 -6.76 39.33 -39.27
C ASP A 95 -7.97 38.97 -38.40
N VAL A 96 -8.52 39.93 -37.67
CA VAL A 96 -9.77 39.79 -36.90
C VAL A 96 -10.82 40.68 -37.57
N ALA A 97 -11.84 40.07 -38.15
CA ALA A 97 -12.91 40.80 -38.81
C ALA A 97 -13.78 41.57 -37.80
N ASN A 98 -14.17 42.81 -38.13
CA ASN A 98 -14.98 43.67 -37.23
C ASN A 98 -16.36 43.08 -36.89
N ASP A 99 -16.90 42.20 -37.73
CA ASP A 99 -18.17 41.50 -37.51
C ASP A 99 -18.00 40.16 -36.75
N SER A 100 -16.77 39.80 -36.37
CA SER A 100 -16.49 38.62 -35.56
C SER A 100 -17.00 38.80 -34.13
N ALA A 101 -17.70 37.80 -33.62
CA ALA A 101 -18.16 37.77 -32.22
C ALA A 101 -17.00 37.89 -31.21
N ALA A 102 -15.78 37.48 -31.58
CA ALA A 102 -14.61 37.56 -30.70
C ALA A 102 -13.91 38.93 -30.74
N ALA A 103 -14.15 39.77 -31.76
CA ALA A 103 -13.45 41.04 -31.95
C ALA A 103 -13.46 41.98 -30.72
N PRO A 104 -14.62 42.26 -30.07
CA PRO A 104 -14.64 43.15 -28.91
C PRO A 104 -13.93 42.55 -27.68
N TYR A 105 -13.97 41.23 -27.51
CA TYR A 105 -13.29 40.52 -26.42
C TYR A 105 -11.78 40.49 -26.63
N ILE A 106 -11.32 40.24 -27.86
CA ILE A 106 -9.91 40.31 -28.23
C ILE A 106 -9.36 41.72 -27.97
N ALA A 107 -10.11 42.76 -28.37
CA ALA A 107 -9.73 44.14 -28.12
C ALA A 107 -9.61 44.44 -26.61
N ALA A 108 -10.61 44.05 -25.82
CA ALA A 108 -10.63 44.26 -24.36
C ALA A 108 -9.47 43.52 -23.68
N ALA A 109 -9.28 42.23 -23.96
CA ALA A 109 -8.20 41.42 -23.38
C ALA A 109 -6.80 41.93 -23.76
N THR A 110 -6.65 42.49 -24.97
CA THR A 110 -5.39 43.10 -25.41
C THR A 110 -5.13 44.43 -24.70
N GLN A 111 -6.16 45.24 -24.50
CA GLN A 111 -6.05 46.53 -23.82
C GLN A 111 -5.56 46.40 -22.37
N ILE A 112 -5.99 45.35 -21.67
CA ILE A 112 -5.57 45.07 -20.28
C ILE A 112 -4.39 44.12 -20.17
N GLY A 113 -3.80 43.70 -21.30
CA GLY A 113 -2.54 42.96 -21.35
C GLY A 113 -2.62 41.45 -21.07
N ILE A 114 -3.83 40.88 -21.01
CA ILE A 114 -4.05 39.42 -20.89
C ILE A 114 -3.58 38.72 -22.17
N LEU A 115 -3.98 39.28 -23.31
CA LEU A 115 -3.66 38.75 -24.63
C LEU A 115 -2.74 39.70 -25.42
N SER A 116 -1.99 39.12 -26.35
CA SER A 116 -1.18 39.86 -27.30
C SER A 116 -1.19 39.20 -28.68
N GLY A 117 -1.03 40.02 -29.72
CA GLY A 117 -0.76 39.53 -31.07
C GLY A 117 0.63 38.91 -31.19
N HIS A 118 0.85 38.23 -32.31
CA HIS A 118 2.14 37.69 -32.69
C HIS A 118 3.06 38.80 -33.21
N LYS A 119 4.36 38.49 -33.35
CA LYS A 119 5.39 39.46 -33.78
C LYS A 119 5.14 40.05 -35.18
N ASP A 120 4.33 39.38 -36.00
CA ASP A 120 3.92 39.82 -37.33
C ASP A 120 2.69 40.76 -37.32
N GLY A 121 2.20 41.13 -36.13
CA GLY A 121 1.07 42.05 -35.97
C GLY A 121 -0.31 41.40 -36.10
N LYS A 122 -0.38 40.07 -36.22
CA LYS A 122 -1.63 39.29 -36.34
C LYS A 122 -2.06 38.68 -35.01
N PHE A 123 -3.36 38.47 -34.80
CA PHE A 123 -3.88 37.83 -33.59
C PHE A 123 -4.12 36.33 -33.74
N ARG A 124 -4.53 35.88 -34.93
CA ARG A 124 -4.88 34.50 -35.30
C ARG A 124 -6.00 33.93 -34.43
N PRO A 125 -7.24 34.45 -34.56
CA PRO A 125 -8.34 34.08 -33.68
C PRO A 125 -8.75 32.60 -33.77
N ALA A 126 -8.47 31.93 -34.89
CA ALA A 126 -8.79 30.52 -35.12
C ALA A 126 -7.66 29.55 -34.73
N GLU A 127 -6.48 30.05 -34.33
CA GLU A 127 -5.37 29.19 -33.88
C GLU A 127 -5.70 28.58 -32.51
N HIS A 128 -5.35 27.31 -32.32
CA HIS A 128 -5.61 26.57 -31.09
C HIS A 128 -4.64 26.98 -29.98
N VAL A 129 -5.13 26.98 -28.74
CA VAL A 129 -4.34 27.36 -27.57
C VAL A 129 -3.64 26.13 -26.98
N THR A 130 -2.32 26.22 -26.81
CA THR A 130 -1.52 25.21 -26.10
C THR A 130 -1.59 25.40 -24.59
N ARG A 131 -1.25 24.36 -23.82
CA ARG A 131 -1.30 24.40 -22.34
C ARG A 131 -0.40 25.48 -21.73
N ASP A 132 0.78 25.73 -22.29
CA ASP A 132 1.66 26.80 -21.83
C ASP A 132 1.11 28.20 -22.10
N GLN A 133 0.52 28.41 -23.29
CA GLN A 133 -0.15 29.64 -23.67
C GLN A 133 -1.36 29.89 -22.77
N MET A 134 -2.16 28.85 -22.52
CA MET A 134 -3.30 28.90 -21.60
C MET A 134 -2.86 29.29 -20.18
N ALA A 135 -1.78 28.70 -19.67
CA ALA A 135 -1.24 29.04 -18.35
C ALA A 135 -0.84 30.52 -18.25
N ILE A 136 -0.17 31.06 -19.28
CA ILE A 136 0.16 32.49 -19.34
C ILE A 136 -1.11 33.35 -19.36
N MET A 137 -2.11 32.97 -20.15
CA MET A 137 -3.36 33.74 -20.29
C MET A 137 -4.15 33.77 -18.98
N LEU A 138 -4.30 32.62 -18.30
CA LEU A 138 -4.99 32.53 -17.01
C LEU A 138 -4.27 33.32 -15.92
N ALA A 139 -2.95 33.14 -15.79
CA ALA A 139 -2.18 33.83 -14.74
C ALA A 139 -2.16 35.35 -14.94
N LYS A 140 -2.24 35.83 -16.18
CA LYS A 140 -2.39 37.27 -16.47
C LYS A 140 -3.81 37.78 -16.21
N ALA A 141 -4.82 36.98 -16.50
CA ALA A 141 -6.21 37.33 -16.24
C ALA A 141 -6.48 37.41 -14.72
N PHE A 142 -5.93 36.46 -13.96
CA PHE A 142 -6.14 36.32 -12.51
C PHE A 142 -4.80 36.27 -11.77
N PRO A 143 -4.12 37.44 -11.63
CA PRO A 143 -2.78 37.55 -11.05
C PRO A 143 -2.83 37.39 -9.53
N GLU A 144 -2.83 36.14 -9.07
CA GLU A 144 -2.70 35.78 -7.66
C GLU A 144 -1.52 34.82 -7.47
N GLU A 145 -0.80 35.00 -6.37
CA GLU A 145 0.38 34.20 -6.03
C GLU A 145 0.04 33.07 -5.07
N ALA A 146 0.53 31.86 -5.36
CA ALA A 146 0.44 30.73 -4.45
C ALA A 146 1.36 30.92 -3.23
N ALA A 147 0.98 30.35 -2.08
CA ALA A 147 1.81 30.35 -0.87
C ALA A 147 3.00 29.38 -0.95
N SER A 148 2.96 28.42 -1.87
CA SER A 148 3.97 27.37 -2.07
C SER A 148 4.36 27.25 -3.55
N THR A 149 5.42 26.50 -3.84
CA THR A 149 5.85 26.22 -5.21
C THR A 149 5.60 24.76 -5.57
N ALA A 150 4.93 24.53 -6.69
CA ALA A 150 4.72 23.22 -7.29
C ALA A 150 5.28 23.20 -8.72
N THR A 151 5.71 22.04 -9.22
CA THR A 151 6.40 21.93 -10.53
C THR A 151 5.99 20.70 -11.31
N ALA A 152 6.44 20.60 -12.57
CA ALA A 152 6.32 19.43 -13.44
C ALA A 152 7.70 19.01 -13.97
N SER A 153 7.84 17.77 -14.42
CA SER A 153 9.13 17.18 -14.85
C SER A 153 9.64 17.68 -16.21
N ASP A 154 8.74 18.17 -17.07
CA ASP A 154 9.02 18.62 -18.44
C ASP A 154 9.01 20.16 -18.59
N ILE A 155 8.91 20.90 -17.49
CA ILE A 155 9.02 22.36 -17.46
C ILE A 155 10.30 22.79 -16.76
N HIS A 156 10.89 23.90 -17.21
CA HIS A 156 12.15 24.40 -16.66
C HIS A 156 12.23 25.93 -16.73
N GLU A 157 13.10 26.54 -15.93
CA GLU A 157 13.27 28.00 -15.79
C GLU A 157 13.51 28.76 -17.11
N GLY A 158 13.99 28.05 -18.14
CA GLY A 158 14.21 28.61 -19.47
C GLY A 158 12.93 28.83 -20.30
N MET A 159 11.79 28.28 -19.87
CA MET A 159 10.50 28.44 -20.56
C MET A 159 9.81 29.73 -20.11
N SER A 160 9.27 30.50 -21.07
CA SER A 160 8.53 31.73 -20.74
C SER A 160 7.28 31.49 -19.89
N ALA A 161 6.68 30.30 -19.99
CA ALA A 161 5.50 29.91 -19.22
C ALA A 161 5.83 29.38 -17.82
N TYR A 162 7.11 29.08 -17.52
CA TYR A 162 7.52 28.39 -16.29
C TYR A 162 6.94 28.98 -14.99
N PRO A 163 7.13 30.28 -14.67
CA PRO A 163 6.62 30.82 -13.41
C PRO A 163 5.09 30.80 -13.34
N PHE A 164 4.40 30.93 -14.47
CA PHE A 164 2.94 30.90 -14.54
C PHE A 164 2.40 29.48 -14.34
N ILE A 165 3.06 28.48 -14.93
CA ILE A 165 2.70 27.08 -14.76
C ILE A 165 2.89 26.67 -13.29
N GLN A 166 4.04 27.00 -12.69
CA GLN A 166 4.29 26.68 -11.28
C GLN A 166 3.25 27.28 -10.34
N ASN A 167 2.93 28.56 -10.56
CA ASN A 167 1.91 29.27 -9.80
C ASN A 167 0.52 28.61 -9.93
N LEU A 168 0.09 28.29 -11.15
CA LEU A 168 -1.23 27.69 -11.37
C LEU A 168 -1.31 26.24 -10.86
N ILE A 169 -0.21 25.48 -10.89
CA ILE A 169 -0.16 24.15 -10.25
C ILE A 169 -0.28 24.31 -8.74
N ALA A 170 0.48 25.23 -8.15
CA ALA A 170 0.46 25.47 -6.70
C ALA A 170 -0.89 26.02 -6.19
N ARG A 171 -1.69 26.62 -7.08
CA ARG A 171 -3.07 27.05 -6.81
C ARG A 171 -4.13 25.97 -7.11
N GLY A 172 -3.73 24.79 -7.60
CA GLY A 172 -4.66 23.73 -8.00
C GLY A 172 -5.50 24.05 -9.24
N ILE A 173 -5.18 25.12 -9.98
CA ILE A 173 -5.95 25.53 -11.17
C ILE A 173 -5.64 24.62 -12.35
N VAL A 174 -4.36 24.29 -12.54
CA VAL A 174 -3.89 23.35 -13.57
C VAL A 174 -3.15 22.19 -12.90
N GLN A 175 -3.23 21.01 -13.50
CA GLN A 175 -2.63 19.79 -12.94
C GLN A 175 -1.67 19.14 -13.95
N ASN A 176 -0.69 18.41 -13.42
CA ASN A 176 0.24 17.59 -14.20
C ASN A 176 -0.45 16.30 -14.68
N HIS A 177 0.13 15.69 -15.71
CA HIS A 177 -0.19 14.34 -16.19
C HIS A 177 0.46 13.27 -15.28
N LEU A 178 0.02 12.02 -15.44
CA LEU A 178 0.39 10.86 -14.60
C LEU A 178 1.90 10.55 -14.60
N ASP A 179 2.61 10.94 -15.63
CA ASP A 179 4.07 10.82 -15.78
C ASP A 179 4.83 12.01 -15.13
N GLY A 180 4.13 12.87 -14.39
CA GLY A 180 4.67 14.08 -13.77
C GLY A 180 4.88 15.24 -14.75
N THR A 181 4.50 15.10 -16.02
CA THR A 181 4.68 16.13 -17.05
C THR A 181 3.51 17.12 -17.08
N PHE A 182 3.74 18.37 -17.47
CA PHE A 182 2.71 19.37 -17.75
C PHE A 182 2.23 19.33 -19.20
N ARG A 183 3.04 18.81 -20.13
CA ARG A 183 2.79 18.77 -21.59
C ARG A 183 2.50 20.16 -22.17
N PRO A 184 3.46 21.10 -22.11
CA PRO A 184 3.23 22.51 -22.45
C PRO A 184 2.72 22.73 -23.88
N ASN A 185 3.04 21.83 -24.82
CA ASN A 185 2.69 21.97 -26.23
C ASN A 185 1.33 21.34 -26.61
N ASP A 186 0.68 20.61 -25.71
CA ASP A 186 -0.60 19.97 -26.01
C ASP A 186 -1.70 21.03 -26.15
N ALA A 187 -2.63 20.82 -27.08
CA ALA A 187 -3.78 21.69 -27.26
C ALA A 187 -4.77 21.53 -26.09
N VAL A 188 -5.35 22.64 -25.65
CA VAL A 188 -6.38 22.67 -24.61
C VAL A 188 -7.75 22.51 -25.26
N THR A 189 -8.61 21.65 -24.72
CA THR A 189 -10.00 21.52 -25.17
C THR A 189 -10.91 22.58 -24.55
N ARG A 190 -12.06 22.84 -25.17
CA ARG A 190 -13.07 23.78 -24.62
C ARG A 190 -13.55 23.37 -23.24
N GLY A 191 -13.75 22.07 -22.98
CA GLY A 191 -14.10 21.54 -21.67
C GLY A 191 -12.98 21.73 -20.64
N GLN A 192 -11.72 21.50 -21.02
CA GLN A 192 -10.57 21.78 -20.14
C GLN A 192 -10.49 23.27 -19.76
N LEU A 193 -10.69 24.17 -20.73
CA LEU A 193 -10.71 25.62 -20.45
C LEU A 193 -11.88 26.00 -19.52
N ALA A 194 -13.06 25.41 -19.72
CA ALA A 194 -14.18 25.58 -18.79
C ALA A 194 -13.77 25.18 -17.37
N GLY A 195 -13.17 24.00 -17.18
CA GLY A 195 -12.71 23.56 -15.86
C GLY A 195 -11.61 24.44 -15.26
N PHE A 196 -10.68 24.97 -16.06
CA PHE A 196 -9.70 25.93 -15.54
C PHE A 196 -10.34 27.25 -15.09
N VAL A 197 -11.33 27.75 -15.84
CA VAL A 197 -12.05 28.98 -15.49
C VAL A 197 -12.98 28.76 -14.30
N THR A 198 -13.65 27.62 -14.18
CA THR A 198 -14.41 27.27 -12.98
C THR A 198 -13.50 27.27 -11.77
N ARG A 199 -12.42 26.49 -11.78
CA ARG A 199 -11.45 26.44 -10.66
C ARG A 199 -10.92 27.82 -10.32
N ILE A 200 -10.55 28.65 -11.30
CA ILE A 200 -9.98 29.98 -10.96
C ILE A 200 -11.01 30.94 -10.35
N MET A 201 -12.31 30.71 -10.59
CA MET A 201 -13.39 31.52 -10.07
C MET A 201 -13.99 30.97 -8.76
N THR A 202 -13.84 29.67 -8.49
CA THR A 202 -14.40 29.01 -7.30
C THR A 202 -13.34 28.65 -6.26
N THR A 203 -12.07 28.57 -6.64
CA THR A 203 -10.96 28.31 -5.73
C THR A 203 -10.62 29.59 -4.96
N GLU A 204 -11.06 29.66 -3.71
CA GLU A 204 -10.49 30.57 -2.71
C GLU A 204 -8.97 30.32 -2.61
N PRO A 205 -8.13 31.36 -2.47
CA PRO A 205 -6.67 31.22 -2.44
C PRO A 205 -6.24 30.20 -1.40
N ASN A 206 -5.78 29.04 -1.87
CA ASN A 206 -5.31 27.84 -1.15
C ASN A 206 -5.26 27.95 0.40
N THR A 207 -6.44 28.01 1.01
CA THR A 207 -6.69 27.90 2.46
C THR A 207 -7.89 26.99 2.74
N SER A 208 -8.37 26.21 1.79
CA SER A 208 -9.48 25.28 2.03
C SER A 208 -8.94 23.99 2.60
N GLU A 209 -9.20 23.76 3.89
CA GLU A 209 -9.11 22.45 4.56
C GLU A 209 -9.83 21.38 3.73
N ALA A 210 -9.31 20.14 3.73
CA ALA A 210 -10.01 19.00 3.13
C ALA A 210 -11.35 18.76 3.85
N ASP A 211 -12.31 18.07 3.23
CA ASP A 211 -13.56 17.71 3.93
C ASP A 211 -13.37 16.47 4.80
N ALA A 212 -12.47 15.56 4.41
CA ALA A 212 -12.03 14.43 5.22
C ALA A 212 -10.58 14.05 4.90
N SER A 213 -9.88 13.42 5.84
CA SER A 213 -8.58 12.78 5.61
C SER A 213 -8.65 11.31 5.97
N ILE A 214 -8.19 10.43 5.09
CA ILE A 214 -8.04 9.00 5.36
C ILE A 214 -6.55 8.70 5.50
N LEU A 215 -6.17 8.14 6.64
CA LEU A 215 -4.83 7.65 6.92
C LEU A 215 -4.81 6.14 6.75
N TYR A 216 -3.80 5.62 6.07
CA TYR A 216 -3.61 4.20 5.86
C TYR A 216 -2.16 3.79 6.12
N PHE A 217 -2.00 2.68 6.83
CA PHE A 217 -0.73 1.99 7.02
C PHE A 217 -1.00 0.49 7.12
N ASN A 218 0.03 -0.33 7.04
CA ASN A 218 -0.07 -1.79 7.14
C ASN A 218 1.18 -2.36 7.80
N ASP A 219 1.25 -3.69 7.84
CA ASP A 219 2.44 -4.46 8.17
C ASP A 219 3.09 -4.04 9.49
N ALA A 220 2.53 -4.56 10.59
CA ALA A 220 2.81 -4.13 11.95
C ALA A 220 3.41 -5.26 12.79
N HIS A 221 4.47 -5.89 12.31
CA HIS A 221 5.10 -7.03 13.00
C HIS A 221 5.70 -6.71 14.39
N ASN A 222 5.89 -5.43 14.73
CA ASN A 222 6.42 -4.97 16.02
C ASN A 222 5.73 -3.69 16.49
N VAL A 223 5.67 -3.48 17.81
CA VAL A 223 5.26 -2.19 18.40
C VAL A 223 6.39 -1.16 18.35
N SER A 224 7.63 -1.61 18.46
CA SER A 224 8.84 -0.77 18.40
C SER A 224 9.28 -0.49 16.96
N PRO A 225 9.99 0.62 16.69
CA PRO A 225 10.54 0.91 15.37
C PRO A 225 11.54 -0.15 14.88
N VAL A 226 11.41 -0.56 13.62
CA VAL A 226 12.40 -1.39 12.92
C VAL A 226 13.43 -0.43 12.28
N LYS A 227 14.58 -0.27 12.96
CA LYS A 227 15.62 0.77 12.71
C LYS A 227 15.77 1.22 11.24
N PRO A 228 15.72 2.54 10.91
CA PRO A 228 15.34 3.70 11.73
C PRO A 228 13.85 4.10 11.59
N ARG A 229 12.95 3.18 11.20
CA ARG A 229 11.62 3.52 10.67
C ARG A 229 10.47 2.87 11.46
N GLY A 230 9.31 3.51 11.40
CA GLY A 230 8.06 3.03 11.98
C GLY A 230 7.96 3.09 13.49
N GLY A 231 7.16 2.16 14.03
CA GLY A 231 6.81 2.06 15.45
C GLY A 231 5.53 2.81 15.82
N VAL A 232 4.72 2.19 16.68
CA VAL A 232 3.37 2.67 17.02
C VAL A 232 3.39 4.04 17.72
N ALA A 233 4.48 4.37 18.42
CA ALA A 233 4.62 5.66 19.08
C ALA A 233 4.76 6.84 18.10
N ARG A 234 5.44 6.65 16.96
CA ARG A 234 5.54 7.69 15.92
C ARG A 234 4.26 7.77 15.10
N LEU A 235 3.65 6.62 14.82
CA LEU A 235 2.34 6.55 14.19
C LEU A 235 1.30 7.36 14.97
N ALA A 236 1.24 7.18 16.30
CA ALA A 236 0.32 7.95 17.15
C ALA A 236 0.53 9.46 17.02
N THR A 237 1.78 9.94 17.04
CA THR A 237 2.08 11.37 16.86
C THR A 237 1.56 11.90 15.52
N VAL A 238 1.78 11.16 14.43
CA VAL A 238 1.29 11.57 13.09
C VAL A 238 -0.23 11.56 13.04
N VAL A 239 -0.88 10.54 13.60
CA VAL A 239 -2.34 10.45 13.67
C VAL A 239 -2.90 11.63 14.48
N ASP A 240 -2.33 11.93 15.65
CA ASP A 240 -2.74 13.04 16.51
C ASP A 240 -2.54 14.40 15.82
N GLU A 241 -1.43 14.59 15.10
CA GLU A 241 -1.14 15.81 14.34
C GLU A 241 -2.16 16.01 13.21
N VAL A 242 -2.46 14.96 12.44
CA VAL A 242 -3.45 15.04 11.36
C VAL A 242 -4.83 15.31 11.95
N ARG A 243 -5.24 14.60 13.01
CA ARG A 243 -6.54 14.81 13.69
C ARG A 243 -6.71 16.21 14.26
N THR A 244 -5.63 16.80 14.78
CA THR A 244 -5.66 18.18 15.29
C THR A 244 -5.90 19.19 14.17
N ASN A 245 -5.42 18.91 12.96
CA ASN A 245 -5.55 19.78 11.79
C ASN A 245 -6.73 19.42 10.88
N GLN A 246 -7.36 18.26 11.10
CA GLN A 246 -8.51 17.75 10.35
C GLN A 246 -9.41 16.94 11.28
N GLU A 247 -10.56 17.51 11.65
CA GLU A 247 -11.53 16.87 12.54
C GLU A 247 -12.11 15.59 11.91
N ASN A 248 -12.32 15.59 10.60
CA ASN A 248 -12.85 14.44 9.85
C ASN A 248 -11.75 13.48 9.40
N THR A 249 -10.92 13.04 10.33
CA THR A 249 -9.90 12.01 10.04
C THR A 249 -10.47 10.60 10.24
N ILE A 250 -10.13 9.68 9.34
CA ILE A 250 -10.41 8.25 9.40
C ILE A 250 -9.07 7.53 9.33
N VAL A 251 -8.79 6.61 10.23
CA VAL A 251 -7.54 5.85 10.29
C VAL A 251 -7.81 4.39 9.97
N THR A 252 -7.09 3.86 9.00
CA THR A 252 -7.30 2.53 8.45
C THR A 252 -6.01 1.70 8.47
N PHE A 253 -6.16 0.39 8.67
CA PHE A 253 -5.07 -0.56 8.74
C PHE A 253 -5.24 -1.67 7.69
N GLY A 254 -4.15 -2.01 6.99
CA GLY A 254 -4.15 -2.97 5.87
C GLY A 254 -4.18 -4.45 6.25
N GLY A 255 -3.73 -4.79 7.45
CA GLY A 255 -3.52 -6.17 7.88
C GLY A 255 -2.04 -6.53 8.05
N ASP A 256 -1.79 -7.80 8.38
CA ASP A 256 -0.49 -8.37 8.75
C ASP A 256 0.05 -7.84 10.09
N LEU A 257 -0.68 -8.19 11.16
CA LEU A 257 -0.14 -8.16 12.54
C LEU A 257 0.83 -9.31 12.80
N GLY A 258 0.61 -10.43 12.10
CA GLY A 258 1.37 -11.67 12.19
C GLY A 258 2.62 -11.70 11.31
N GLY A 259 3.48 -12.71 11.47
CA GLY A 259 4.61 -12.97 10.58
C GLY A 259 5.91 -12.21 10.91
N GLY A 260 7.04 -12.76 10.46
CA GLY A 260 8.30 -12.02 10.30
C GLY A 260 9.13 -11.65 11.55
N SER A 261 8.60 -11.76 12.78
CA SER A 261 9.35 -11.34 13.99
C SER A 261 9.19 -12.27 15.21
N ILE A 262 10.22 -12.28 16.07
CA ILE A 262 10.17 -12.99 17.38
C ILE A 262 9.09 -12.38 18.28
N PHE A 263 8.92 -11.06 18.20
CA PHE A 263 7.92 -10.33 18.96
C PHE A 263 6.52 -10.88 18.65
N GLU A 264 6.23 -11.04 17.36
CA GLU A 264 4.99 -11.62 16.88
C GLU A 264 4.81 -13.06 17.33
N ALA A 265 5.81 -13.94 17.15
CA ALA A 265 5.69 -15.34 17.57
C ALA A 265 5.40 -15.48 19.08
N VAL A 266 5.90 -14.54 19.89
CA VAL A 266 5.72 -14.51 21.35
C VAL A 266 4.34 -13.94 21.72
N PHE A 267 3.93 -12.83 21.13
CA PHE A 267 2.76 -12.06 21.55
C PHE A 267 1.52 -12.17 20.65
N LYS A 268 1.65 -12.76 19.47
CA LYS A 268 0.57 -13.13 18.54
C LYS A 268 -0.37 -11.99 18.16
N GLY A 269 0.17 -10.79 17.99
CA GLY A 269 -0.55 -9.59 17.55
C GLY A 269 -1.25 -8.76 18.64
N PHE A 270 -1.36 -9.26 19.89
CA PHE A 270 -2.11 -8.55 20.95
C PHE A 270 -1.52 -7.17 21.34
N PRO A 271 -0.19 -6.98 21.45
CA PRO A 271 0.40 -5.67 21.75
C PRO A 271 0.08 -4.62 20.70
N GLN A 272 0.03 -5.02 19.42
CA GLN A 272 -0.35 -4.14 18.33
C GLN A 272 -1.81 -3.73 18.44
N VAL A 273 -2.72 -4.68 18.71
CA VAL A 273 -4.14 -4.38 18.95
C VAL A 273 -4.30 -3.41 20.12
N GLU A 274 -3.57 -3.60 21.22
CA GLU A 274 -3.61 -2.66 22.36
C GLU A 274 -3.13 -1.25 21.95
N ALA A 275 -2.01 -1.15 21.22
CA ALA A 275 -1.51 0.12 20.73
C ALA A 275 -2.51 0.78 19.77
N PHE A 276 -3.14 0.01 18.90
CA PHE A 276 -4.09 0.48 17.89
C PHE A 276 -5.40 0.96 18.51
N ASN A 277 -5.88 0.30 19.57
CA ASN A 277 -7.01 0.78 20.37
C ASN A 277 -6.68 2.15 21.00
N LYS A 278 -5.47 2.33 21.53
CA LYS A 278 -5.02 3.61 22.10
C LYS A 278 -4.84 4.72 21.04
N ILE A 279 -4.38 4.37 19.84
CA ILE A 279 -4.32 5.30 18.70
C ILE A 279 -5.73 5.65 18.22
N GLY A 280 -6.68 4.73 18.37
CA GLY A 280 -8.05 4.85 17.88
C GLY A 280 -8.11 4.63 16.38
N ILE A 281 -7.79 3.43 15.90
CA ILE A 281 -8.05 3.07 14.49
C ILE A 281 -9.55 2.97 14.26
N ASP A 282 -10.02 3.26 13.04
CA ASP A 282 -11.44 3.15 12.68
C ASP A 282 -11.72 1.81 12.00
N TYR A 283 -10.93 1.46 10.97
CA TYR A 283 -11.13 0.23 10.18
C TYR A 283 -9.85 -0.58 9.97
N ALA A 284 -9.98 -1.90 9.94
CA ALA A 284 -8.90 -2.81 9.61
C ALA A 284 -9.33 -3.83 8.55
N ASN A 285 -8.42 -4.15 7.64
CA ASN A 285 -8.49 -5.31 6.77
C ASN A 285 -7.58 -6.42 7.31
N PHE A 286 -7.84 -7.66 6.91
CA PHE A 286 -6.91 -8.77 7.18
C PHE A 286 -5.85 -8.87 6.11
N GLY A 287 -4.63 -9.16 6.54
CA GLY A 287 -3.61 -9.75 5.71
C GLY A 287 -3.52 -11.26 5.93
N GLN A 288 -2.69 -11.92 5.12
CA GLN A 288 -2.56 -13.38 5.20
C GLN A 288 -1.97 -13.82 6.55
N HIS A 289 -1.04 -13.03 7.11
CA HIS A 289 -0.29 -13.38 8.31
C HIS A 289 -1.10 -13.18 9.59
N ASP A 290 -2.23 -12.47 9.54
CA ASP A 290 -3.18 -12.42 10.67
C ASP A 290 -3.73 -13.80 11.05
N PHE A 291 -3.54 -14.81 10.19
CA PHE A 291 -3.97 -16.19 10.39
C PHE A 291 -2.83 -17.17 10.71
N ASP A 292 -1.57 -16.71 10.85
CA ASP A 292 -0.40 -17.57 11.14
C ASP A 292 -0.57 -18.38 12.44
N HIS A 293 -1.21 -17.79 13.46
CA HIS A 293 -1.51 -18.46 14.73
C HIS A 293 -2.88 -19.16 14.75
N GLY A 294 -3.50 -19.30 13.59
CA GLY A 294 -4.77 -19.97 13.36
C GLY A 294 -6.01 -19.07 13.52
N PRO A 295 -7.15 -19.47 12.94
CA PRO A 295 -8.39 -18.67 12.92
C PRO A 295 -8.94 -18.31 14.31
N ASP A 296 -8.70 -19.13 15.32
CA ASP A 296 -9.11 -18.84 16.71
C ASP A 296 -8.33 -17.66 17.29
N ASN A 297 -7.02 -17.56 17.02
CA ASN A 297 -6.23 -16.40 17.43
C ASN A 297 -6.72 -15.14 16.72
N THR A 298 -6.99 -15.23 15.41
CA THR A 298 -7.54 -14.11 14.63
C THR A 298 -8.89 -13.65 15.19
N ARG A 299 -9.80 -14.57 15.55
CA ARG A 299 -11.07 -14.22 16.22
C ARG A 299 -10.85 -13.52 17.56
N ALA A 300 -9.86 -13.95 18.34
CA ALA A 300 -9.51 -13.32 19.61
C ALA A 300 -8.94 -11.91 19.43
N LEU A 301 -8.13 -11.67 18.38
CA LEU A 301 -7.65 -10.34 18.02
C LEU A 301 -8.81 -9.41 17.63
N VAL A 302 -9.74 -9.92 16.82
CA VAL A 302 -10.98 -9.21 16.46
C VAL A 302 -11.79 -8.84 17.70
N GLU A 303 -11.98 -9.76 18.63
CA GLU A 303 -12.72 -9.50 19.88
C GLU A 303 -12.01 -8.49 20.80
N ALA A 304 -10.67 -8.46 20.79
CA ALA A 304 -9.86 -7.52 21.56
C ALA A 304 -9.76 -6.12 20.91
N SER A 305 -10.19 -5.96 19.65
CA SER A 305 -10.08 -4.71 18.91
C SER A 305 -11.25 -3.77 19.21
N GLU A 306 -10.95 -2.50 19.48
CA GLU A 306 -11.94 -1.43 19.57
C GLU A 306 -12.30 -0.83 18.20
N PHE A 307 -11.50 -1.16 17.17
CA PHE A 307 -11.70 -0.80 15.77
C PHE A 307 -12.42 -1.90 15.00
N GLN A 308 -13.04 -1.54 13.87
CA GLN A 308 -13.87 -2.47 13.11
C GLN A 308 -13.07 -3.20 12.02
N TRP A 309 -12.95 -4.51 12.15
CA TRP A 309 -12.42 -5.38 11.09
C TRP A 309 -13.44 -5.57 9.96
N LEU A 310 -12.96 -5.56 8.72
CA LEU A 310 -13.74 -5.73 7.49
C LEU A 310 -13.26 -6.94 6.72
N THR A 311 -14.20 -7.71 6.17
CA THR A 311 -13.86 -8.74 5.19
C THR A 311 -14.98 -8.96 4.18
N SER A 312 -14.69 -8.70 2.92
CA SER A 312 -15.62 -8.84 1.81
C SER A 312 -15.53 -10.23 1.17
N ASN A 313 -14.35 -10.87 1.21
CA ASN A 313 -14.09 -12.11 0.49
C ASN A 313 -13.70 -13.31 1.37
N LEU A 314 -13.43 -13.15 2.66
CA LEU A 314 -13.19 -14.28 3.56
C LEU A 314 -14.50 -14.77 4.17
N LYS A 315 -14.70 -16.10 4.16
CA LYS A 315 -15.90 -16.75 4.69
C LYS A 315 -15.56 -17.73 5.80
N GLY A 316 -16.44 -17.81 6.81
CA GLY A 316 -16.40 -18.86 7.81
C GLY A 316 -17.08 -20.16 7.32
N PRO A 317 -17.09 -21.22 8.16
CA PRO A 317 -17.59 -22.55 7.77
C PRO A 317 -19.07 -22.58 7.36
N ASP A 318 -19.86 -21.64 7.85
CA ASP A 318 -21.29 -21.52 7.57
C ASP A 318 -21.59 -20.70 6.30
N GLY A 319 -20.54 -20.22 5.61
CA GLY A 319 -20.63 -19.39 4.42
C GLY A 319 -20.91 -17.90 4.70
N SER A 320 -21.01 -17.50 5.97
CA SER A 320 -21.05 -16.09 6.38
C SER A 320 -19.67 -15.43 6.24
N ALA A 321 -19.59 -14.11 6.35
CA ALA A 321 -18.29 -13.42 6.44
C ALA A 321 -17.51 -13.94 7.65
N PHE A 322 -16.19 -14.08 7.52
CA PHE A 322 -15.35 -14.59 8.61
C PHE A 322 -15.60 -13.81 9.91
N ALA A 323 -15.70 -14.53 11.03
CA ALA A 323 -16.04 -13.99 12.35
C ALA A 323 -17.37 -13.18 12.41
N ASN A 324 -18.30 -13.38 11.46
CA ASN A 324 -19.53 -12.59 11.32
C ASN A 324 -19.28 -11.08 11.16
N LEU A 325 -18.14 -10.72 10.57
CA LEU A 325 -17.75 -9.34 10.38
C LEU A 325 -18.55 -8.63 9.28
N PRO A 326 -18.64 -7.30 9.32
CA PRO A 326 -19.20 -6.52 8.24
C PRO A 326 -18.38 -6.71 6.95
N THR A 327 -19.09 -6.83 5.83
CA THR A 327 -18.49 -6.96 4.50
C THR A 327 -18.06 -5.62 3.91
N TYR A 328 -18.62 -4.51 4.40
CA TYR A 328 -18.22 -3.14 4.11
C TYR A 328 -18.64 -2.20 5.25
N SER A 329 -18.06 -1.00 5.28
CA SER A 329 -18.45 0.10 6.17
C SER A 329 -18.83 1.34 5.39
N VAL A 330 -19.62 2.23 6.00
CA VAL A 330 -19.99 3.52 5.42
C VAL A 330 -19.63 4.62 6.41
N GLU A 331 -18.86 5.60 5.95
CA GLU A 331 -18.58 6.85 6.66
C GLU A 331 -19.34 7.99 6.00
N GLU A 332 -20.08 8.74 6.81
CA GLU A 332 -20.78 9.95 6.38
C GLU A 332 -20.29 11.15 7.20
N LYS A 333 -19.40 11.96 6.62
CA LYS A 333 -18.83 13.16 7.24
C LYS A 333 -18.99 14.35 6.30
N ASP A 334 -19.52 15.47 6.79
CA ASP A 334 -19.76 16.70 6.02
C ASP A 334 -20.45 16.53 4.66
N GLY A 335 -21.38 15.57 4.58
CA GLY A 335 -22.14 15.28 3.35
C GLY A 335 -21.34 14.53 2.28
N LEU A 336 -20.16 14.01 2.64
CA LEU A 336 -19.37 13.05 1.89
C LEU A 336 -19.70 11.63 2.38
N LYS A 337 -20.11 10.74 1.47
CA LYS A 337 -20.36 9.32 1.76
C LYS A 337 -19.24 8.45 1.19
N ILE A 338 -18.43 7.87 2.07
CA ILE A 338 -17.31 6.98 1.72
C ILE A 338 -17.65 5.55 2.12
N VAL A 339 -17.43 4.59 1.23
CA VAL A 339 -17.59 3.16 1.52
C VAL A 339 -16.23 2.47 1.57
N PHE A 340 -15.98 1.71 2.62
CA PHE A 340 -14.77 0.91 2.81
C PHE A 340 -15.07 -0.58 2.65
N LEU A 341 -14.22 -1.31 1.92
CA LEU A 341 -14.29 -2.77 1.78
C LEU A 341 -12.92 -3.40 1.99
N GLY A 342 -12.87 -4.59 2.61
CA GLY A 342 -11.63 -5.31 2.94
C GLY A 342 -11.46 -6.56 2.09
N LEU A 343 -10.32 -6.71 1.40
CA LEU A 343 -10.06 -7.81 0.47
C LEU A 343 -8.69 -8.43 0.75
N THR A 344 -8.68 -9.70 1.15
CA THR A 344 -7.46 -10.43 1.52
C THR A 344 -7.15 -11.49 0.47
N ASP A 345 -5.90 -11.55 0.01
CA ASP A 345 -5.43 -12.60 -0.90
C ASP A 345 -4.51 -13.60 -0.19
N GLN A 346 -4.09 -14.62 -0.95
CA GLN A 346 -3.07 -15.58 -0.56
C GLN A 346 -3.35 -16.36 0.73
N MET A 347 -4.60 -16.48 1.19
CA MET A 347 -4.94 -17.26 2.40
C MET A 347 -4.49 -18.73 2.37
N VAL A 348 -4.28 -19.28 1.18
CA VAL A 348 -3.71 -20.63 1.00
C VAL A 348 -2.27 -20.76 1.51
N THR A 349 -1.57 -19.64 1.71
CA THR A 349 -0.19 -19.60 2.17
C THR A 349 -0.08 -19.65 3.70
N THR A 350 -1.15 -19.37 4.44
CA THR A 350 -1.11 -19.24 5.92
C THR A 350 -2.22 -20.01 6.63
N SER A 351 -3.34 -20.32 5.96
CA SER A 351 -4.41 -21.15 6.53
C SER A 351 -4.61 -22.45 5.78
N ALA A 352 -4.20 -23.56 6.40
CA ALA A 352 -4.45 -24.92 5.93
C ALA A 352 -5.80 -25.50 6.44
N THR A 353 -6.70 -24.65 6.94
CA THR A 353 -7.93 -25.07 7.64
C THR A 353 -9.16 -24.83 6.78
N ASP A 354 -10.19 -25.68 6.95
CA ASP A 354 -11.52 -25.44 6.38
C ASP A 354 -12.32 -24.35 7.16
N GLU A 355 -11.70 -23.71 8.17
CA GLU A 355 -12.36 -22.72 9.03
C GLU A 355 -12.44 -21.32 8.42
N VAL A 356 -11.60 -21.04 7.42
CA VAL A 356 -11.64 -19.82 6.64
C VAL A 356 -11.43 -20.15 5.18
N THR A 357 -12.33 -19.69 4.33
CA THR A 357 -12.22 -19.89 2.87
C THR A 357 -12.17 -18.54 2.17
N GLN A 358 -11.23 -18.38 1.24
CA GLN A 358 -11.09 -17.18 0.42
C GLN A 358 -11.91 -17.31 -0.87
N ASN A 359 -12.85 -16.39 -1.08
CA ASN A 359 -13.54 -16.22 -2.36
C ASN A 359 -12.74 -15.35 -3.33
N ASP A 360 -13.09 -15.39 -4.61
CA ASP A 360 -12.51 -14.51 -5.62
C ASP A 360 -12.69 -13.03 -5.24
N ILE A 361 -11.58 -12.30 -5.26
CA ILE A 361 -11.49 -10.90 -4.82
C ILE A 361 -12.33 -9.99 -5.71
N THR A 362 -12.23 -10.15 -7.03
CA THR A 362 -12.88 -9.25 -7.99
C THR A 362 -14.39 -9.44 -7.97
N GLU A 363 -14.86 -10.69 -7.94
CA GLU A 363 -16.28 -11.00 -7.86
C GLU A 363 -16.87 -10.60 -6.50
N SER A 364 -16.13 -10.76 -5.41
CA SER A 364 -16.56 -10.27 -4.09
C SER A 364 -16.68 -8.74 -4.08
N ALA A 365 -15.70 -8.02 -4.63
CA ALA A 365 -15.73 -6.56 -4.72
C ALA A 365 -16.94 -6.06 -5.55
N LYS A 366 -17.21 -6.65 -6.72
CA LYS A 366 -18.40 -6.30 -7.54
C LYS A 366 -19.70 -6.50 -6.77
N ALA A 367 -19.83 -7.62 -6.06
CA ALA A 367 -21.02 -7.93 -5.28
C ALA A 367 -21.24 -6.90 -4.16
N ILE A 368 -20.19 -6.56 -3.42
CA ILE A 368 -20.25 -5.57 -2.33
C ILE A 368 -20.53 -4.16 -2.85
N VAL A 369 -19.90 -3.74 -3.94
CA VAL A 369 -20.20 -2.44 -4.57
C VAL A 369 -21.68 -2.36 -4.99
N ALA A 370 -22.21 -3.41 -5.62
CA ALA A 370 -23.61 -3.46 -6.01
C ALA A 370 -24.56 -3.44 -4.80
N GLU A 371 -24.23 -4.16 -3.74
CA GLU A 371 -24.97 -4.17 -2.47
C GLU A 371 -24.98 -2.78 -1.82
N ALA A 372 -23.81 -2.15 -1.68
CA ALA A 372 -23.67 -0.83 -1.09
C ALA A 372 -24.43 0.24 -1.90
N LEU A 373 -24.35 0.21 -3.23
CA LEU A 373 -25.13 1.13 -4.08
C LEU A 373 -26.64 0.92 -3.94
N ALA A 374 -27.09 -0.33 -3.76
CA ALA A 374 -28.50 -0.65 -3.57
C ALA A 374 -29.03 -0.20 -2.19
N ALA A 375 -28.20 -0.30 -1.15
CA ALA A 375 -28.55 0.08 0.21
C ALA A 375 -28.44 1.60 0.45
N GLU A 376 -27.35 2.22 -0.03
CA GLU A 376 -26.93 3.57 0.34
C GLU A 376 -27.28 4.65 -0.68
N GLY A 377 -27.60 4.25 -1.92
CA GLY A 377 -27.85 5.17 -3.03
C GLY A 377 -26.57 5.78 -3.59
N LYS A 378 -26.46 7.11 -3.59
CA LYS A 378 -25.27 7.80 -4.10
C LYS A 378 -24.13 7.67 -3.09
N VAL A 379 -23.04 7.02 -3.50
CA VAL A 379 -21.76 6.95 -2.79
C VAL A 379 -20.78 7.88 -3.51
N ASP A 380 -20.03 8.67 -2.76
CA ASP A 380 -19.09 9.64 -3.32
C ASP A 380 -17.71 9.00 -3.58
N LEU A 381 -17.29 8.05 -2.73
CA LEU A 381 -16.01 7.35 -2.88
C LEU A 381 -16.09 5.91 -2.36
N PHE A 382 -15.66 4.94 -3.16
CA PHE A 382 -15.36 3.58 -2.71
C PHE A 382 -13.85 3.43 -2.50
N VAL A 383 -13.47 2.99 -1.30
CA VAL A 383 -12.09 2.73 -0.87
C VAL A 383 -11.94 1.24 -0.57
N ALA A 384 -11.07 0.55 -1.31
CA ALA A 384 -10.72 -0.83 -1.01
C ALA A 384 -9.43 -0.87 -0.18
N LEU A 385 -9.45 -1.62 0.91
CA LEU A 385 -8.28 -2.01 1.70
C LEU A 385 -7.92 -3.43 1.24
N THR A 386 -6.74 -3.61 0.64
CA THR A 386 -6.38 -4.85 -0.04
C THR A 386 -5.05 -5.41 0.46
N GLN A 387 -4.95 -6.73 0.61
CA GLN A 387 -3.67 -7.43 0.81
C GLN A 387 -3.38 -8.28 -0.44
N GLN A 388 -2.84 -7.65 -1.50
CA GLN A 388 -2.54 -8.31 -2.77
C GLN A 388 -1.46 -7.60 -3.58
N SER A 389 -1.00 -8.26 -4.65
CA SER A 389 0.01 -7.68 -5.54
C SER A 389 -0.54 -6.52 -6.38
N LEU A 390 0.35 -5.61 -6.77
CA LEU A 390 0.03 -4.45 -7.59
C LEU A 390 -0.70 -4.80 -8.89
N ASP A 391 -0.31 -5.89 -9.55
CA ASP A 391 -0.93 -6.28 -10.82
C ASP A 391 -2.37 -6.79 -10.62
N LYS A 392 -2.66 -7.42 -9.47
CA LYS A 392 -4.03 -7.78 -9.09
C LYS A 392 -4.84 -6.53 -8.73
N ASP A 393 -4.26 -5.55 -8.03
CA ASP A 393 -4.92 -4.27 -7.76
C ASP A 393 -5.25 -3.48 -9.03
N LYS A 394 -4.32 -3.41 -9.98
CA LYS A 394 -4.57 -2.77 -11.29
C LYS A 394 -5.73 -3.46 -11.99
N LYS A 395 -5.79 -4.80 -11.95
CA LYS A 395 -6.90 -5.57 -12.52
C LYS A 395 -8.21 -5.30 -11.80
N LEU A 396 -8.22 -5.28 -10.46
CA LEU A 396 -9.39 -4.95 -9.66
C LEU A 396 -9.92 -3.56 -10.01
N LEU A 397 -9.03 -2.56 -10.11
CA LEU A 397 -9.36 -1.20 -10.52
C LEU A 397 -10.00 -1.18 -11.92
N MET A 398 -9.49 -1.96 -12.87
CA MET A 398 -10.07 -2.07 -14.22
C MET A 398 -11.44 -2.77 -14.24
N ASP A 399 -11.59 -3.84 -13.47
CA ASP A 399 -12.77 -4.70 -13.50
C ASP A 399 -13.92 -4.17 -12.62
N VAL A 400 -13.63 -3.26 -11.68
CA VAL A 400 -14.60 -2.62 -10.77
C VAL A 400 -14.44 -1.10 -10.84
N PRO A 401 -15.05 -0.42 -11.84
CA PRO A 401 -14.83 0.99 -12.12
C PRO A 401 -15.30 1.94 -11.01
N GLU A 402 -16.17 1.49 -10.11
CA GLU A 402 -16.71 2.26 -8.99
C GLU A 402 -15.68 2.51 -7.88
N ILE A 403 -14.65 1.66 -7.75
CA ILE A 403 -13.61 1.81 -6.72
C ILE A 403 -12.73 3.03 -7.07
N GLY A 404 -12.82 4.10 -6.30
CA GLY A 404 -12.03 5.31 -6.54
C GLY A 404 -10.61 5.23 -5.98
N TYR A 405 -10.41 4.42 -4.94
CA TYR A 405 -9.12 4.34 -4.25
C TYR A 405 -8.85 2.93 -3.74
N ILE A 406 -7.61 2.47 -3.87
CA ILE A 406 -7.10 1.23 -3.29
C ILE A 406 -5.94 1.58 -2.36
N PHE A 407 -6.06 1.23 -1.10
CA PHE A 407 -4.94 1.10 -0.19
C PHE A 407 -4.52 -0.35 -0.18
N SER A 408 -3.25 -0.64 -0.50
CA SER A 408 -2.77 -2.00 -0.67
C SER A 408 -1.62 -2.34 0.28
N GLU A 409 -1.21 -3.61 0.28
CA GLU A 409 -0.01 -4.13 0.93
C GLU A 409 1.24 -3.33 0.53
N GLU A 410 2.37 -3.49 1.19
CA GLU A 410 3.63 -2.90 0.76
C GLU A 410 4.12 -3.56 -0.55
N GLU A 411 5.04 -2.88 -1.24
CA GLU A 411 5.84 -3.50 -2.31
C GLU A 411 7.31 -3.53 -1.93
N TYR A 412 7.74 -2.57 -1.12
CA TYR A 412 9.08 -2.41 -0.64
C TYR A 412 9.04 -2.02 0.83
N GLU A 413 9.97 -2.58 1.59
CA GLU A 413 10.21 -2.21 2.98
C GLU A 413 10.57 -0.73 3.15
N ASP A 414 11.15 -0.08 2.14
CA ASP A 414 11.73 1.27 2.23
C ASP A 414 11.22 2.31 1.26
N ASN A 415 10.22 1.93 0.46
CA ASN A 415 9.62 2.85 -0.48
C ASN A 415 8.11 2.65 -0.63
N SER A 416 7.36 3.69 -0.28
CA SER A 416 5.94 3.81 -0.59
C SER A 416 5.75 4.08 -2.09
N THR A 417 4.67 3.57 -2.65
CA THR A 417 4.36 3.74 -4.07
C THR A 417 2.93 4.19 -4.28
N ILE A 418 2.74 5.21 -5.13
CA ILE A 418 1.42 5.71 -5.52
C ILE A 418 1.26 5.56 -7.02
N TYR A 419 0.26 4.81 -7.43
CA TYR A 419 -0.17 4.68 -8.82
C TYR A 419 -1.45 5.49 -9.01
N ASN A 420 -1.53 6.25 -10.09
CA ASN A 420 -2.72 7.01 -10.47
C ASN A 420 -3.15 6.61 -11.89
N ASN A 421 -4.43 6.30 -12.04
CA ASN A 421 -5.09 5.99 -13.29
C ASN A 421 -6.34 6.88 -13.41
N GLU A 422 -6.17 8.06 -14.03
CA GLU A 422 -7.26 9.01 -14.31
C GLU A 422 -8.05 9.48 -13.08
N GLY A 423 -7.36 9.72 -11.95
CA GLY A 423 -7.99 10.16 -10.70
C GLY A 423 -8.43 9.02 -9.78
N ARG A 424 -8.12 7.77 -10.16
CA ARG A 424 -8.26 6.59 -9.31
C ARG A 424 -6.88 6.10 -8.91
N PHE A 425 -6.69 5.74 -7.64
CA PHE A 425 -5.36 5.53 -7.10
C PHE A 425 -5.17 4.14 -6.49
N ILE A 426 -3.94 3.66 -6.53
CA ILE A 426 -3.46 2.54 -5.71
C ILE A 426 -2.28 3.09 -4.90
N ALA A 427 -2.36 3.05 -3.58
CA ALA A 427 -1.29 3.50 -2.71
C ALA A 427 -0.80 2.36 -1.82
N LYS A 428 0.52 2.18 -1.81
CA LYS A 428 1.24 1.16 -1.08
C LYS A 428 2.20 1.86 -0.11
N PRO A 429 2.03 1.76 1.21
CA PRO A 429 3.00 2.28 2.19
C PRO A 429 4.30 1.45 2.18
N GLU A 430 5.27 1.88 2.99
CA GLU A 430 6.39 1.04 3.43
C GLU A 430 5.92 -0.02 4.42
N GLY A 431 6.55 -1.19 4.37
CA GLY A 431 6.42 -2.22 5.40
C GLY A 431 6.88 -1.77 6.78
N ASN A 432 6.57 -2.57 7.79
CA ASN A 432 6.90 -2.34 9.20
C ASN A 432 6.44 -0.97 9.74
N ILE A 433 5.26 -0.50 9.29
CA ILE A 433 4.72 0.84 9.59
C ILE A 433 5.73 1.94 9.20
N GLY A 434 6.51 1.77 8.12
CA GLY A 434 7.55 2.72 7.75
C GLY A 434 7.01 4.07 7.26
N SER A 435 5.76 4.09 6.81
CA SER A 435 5.07 5.29 6.33
C SER A 435 3.56 5.19 6.51
N VAL A 436 2.88 6.33 6.56
CA VAL A 436 1.43 6.46 6.47
C VAL A 436 1.07 7.10 5.13
N ILE A 437 0.16 6.49 4.37
CA ILE A 437 -0.49 7.16 3.25
C ILE A 437 -1.59 8.05 3.79
N ARG A 438 -1.59 9.32 3.41
CA ARG A 438 -2.66 10.26 3.70
C ARG A 438 -3.40 10.60 2.41
N LEU A 439 -4.69 10.35 2.41
CA LEU A 439 -5.63 10.74 1.37
C LEU A 439 -6.54 11.86 1.89
N ASP A 440 -6.32 13.07 1.39
CA ASP A 440 -7.25 14.18 1.59
C ASP A 440 -8.36 14.10 0.55
N VAL A 441 -9.61 14.10 1.02
CA VAL A 441 -10.81 14.02 0.21
C VAL A 441 -11.55 15.34 0.30
N LYS A 442 -11.88 15.91 -0.85
CA LYS A 442 -12.63 17.16 -0.93
C LYS A 442 -13.75 17.05 -1.95
N LYS A 443 -14.94 17.50 -1.60
CA LYS A 443 -16.13 17.51 -2.44
C LYS A 443 -16.36 18.92 -2.96
N ILE A 444 -16.22 19.10 -4.27
CA ILE A 444 -16.46 20.38 -4.94
C ILE A 444 -17.58 20.17 -5.94
N ALA A 445 -18.66 20.95 -5.82
CA ALA A 445 -19.83 20.91 -6.71
C ALA A 445 -20.58 19.56 -6.85
N GLY A 446 -20.13 18.49 -6.19
CA GLY A 446 -20.70 17.15 -6.29
C GLY A 446 -19.71 16.10 -6.76
N GLU A 447 -18.53 16.52 -7.23
CA GLU A 447 -17.37 15.70 -7.56
C GLU A 447 -16.39 15.61 -6.39
N VAL A 448 -15.65 14.50 -6.32
CA VAL A 448 -14.64 14.25 -5.29
C VAL A 448 -13.25 14.44 -5.88
N GLU A 449 -12.50 15.40 -5.34
CA GLU A 449 -11.07 15.55 -5.55
C GLU A 449 -10.31 14.75 -4.50
N LEU A 450 -9.33 13.97 -4.97
CA LEU A 450 -8.51 13.09 -4.15
C LEU A 450 -7.06 13.57 -4.21
N ASN A 451 -6.48 13.91 -3.06
CA ASN A 451 -5.09 14.28 -2.94
C ASN A 451 -4.35 13.30 -2.04
N THR A 452 -3.38 12.58 -2.61
CA THR A 452 -2.59 11.58 -1.88
C THR A 452 -1.21 12.12 -1.54
N SER A 453 -0.79 11.93 -0.30
CA SER A 453 0.55 12.18 0.18
C SER A 453 1.08 11.02 1.02
N VAL A 454 2.39 10.96 1.20
CA VAL A 454 3.08 9.96 2.02
C VAL A 454 3.75 10.68 3.18
N ILE A 455 3.51 10.18 4.39
CA ILE A 455 4.15 10.66 5.62
C ILE A 455 5.11 9.57 6.09
N LYS A 456 6.41 9.81 5.99
CA LYS A 456 7.45 8.89 6.46
C LYS A 456 7.49 8.86 7.99
N LEU A 457 7.63 7.68 8.59
CA LEU A 457 7.77 7.51 10.04
C LEU A 457 9.25 7.33 10.42
N GLY A 458 10.06 8.33 10.08
CA GLY A 458 11.49 8.37 10.35
C GLY A 458 11.84 8.79 11.77
N GLU A 459 13.15 8.87 12.06
CA GLU A 459 13.68 9.37 13.34
C GLU A 459 13.38 10.85 13.60
N ASP A 460 13.00 11.59 12.56
CA ASP A 460 12.57 12.99 12.63
C ASP A 460 11.16 13.19 13.19
N VAL A 461 10.37 12.11 13.30
CA VAL A 461 9.04 12.13 13.91
C VAL A 461 9.17 11.91 15.42
N GLU A 462 8.65 12.86 16.21
CA GLU A 462 8.59 12.76 17.66
C GLU A 462 7.70 11.57 18.08
N SER A 463 8.12 10.82 19.11
CA SER A 463 7.36 9.66 19.58
C SER A 463 6.35 10.04 20.65
N ASN A 464 5.11 9.55 20.55
CA ASN A 464 4.10 9.72 21.58
C ASN A 464 4.60 9.09 22.90
N PRO A 465 4.67 9.86 24.01
CA PRO A 465 5.28 9.37 25.25
C PRO A 465 4.54 8.22 25.93
N GLU A 466 3.23 8.07 25.70
CA GLU A 466 2.45 6.95 26.27
C GLU A 466 2.77 5.65 25.53
N LEU A 467 2.65 5.68 24.20
CA LEU A 467 2.91 4.48 23.39
C LEU A 467 4.38 4.12 23.32
N GLN A 468 5.28 5.08 23.48
CA GLN A 468 6.70 4.76 23.65
C GLN A 468 6.93 3.92 24.90
N LYS A 469 6.30 4.25 26.03
CA LYS A 469 6.39 3.45 27.26
C LYS A 469 5.74 2.08 27.11
N LEU A 470 4.64 2.00 26.35
CA LEU A 470 3.99 0.73 26.04
C LEU A 470 4.95 -0.18 25.27
N ALA A 471 5.55 0.34 24.19
CA ALA A 471 6.54 -0.39 23.40
C ALA A 471 7.73 -0.83 24.27
N GLU A 472 8.31 0.08 25.05
CA GLU A 472 9.39 -0.24 25.99
C GLU A 472 9.01 -1.32 27.02
N SER A 473 7.77 -1.35 27.49
CA SER A 473 7.30 -2.38 28.42
C SER A 473 7.20 -3.76 27.78
N TYR A 474 6.72 -3.84 26.53
CA TYR A 474 6.66 -5.09 25.79
C TYR A 474 8.03 -5.60 25.36
N GLU A 475 9.01 -4.72 25.12
CA GLU A 475 10.41 -5.13 24.92
C GLU A 475 11.00 -5.78 26.18
N VAL A 476 10.70 -5.22 27.35
CA VAL A 476 11.11 -5.82 28.63
C VAL A 476 10.43 -7.19 28.82
N GLU A 477 9.12 -7.26 28.60
CA GLU A 477 8.38 -8.53 28.69
C GLU A 477 8.87 -9.56 27.67
N LEU A 478 9.24 -9.13 26.46
CA LEU A 478 9.83 -10.01 25.45
C LEU A 478 11.12 -10.64 25.98
N GLU A 479 12.05 -9.83 26.51
CA GLU A 479 13.30 -10.35 27.07
C GLU A 479 13.05 -11.28 28.27
N GLU A 480 12.05 -10.98 29.11
CA GLU A 480 11.64 -11.87 30.21
C GLU A 480 11.13 -13.21 29.68
N ARG A 481 10.18 -13.21 28.74
CA ARG A 481 9.61 -14.42 28.12
C ARG A 481 10.64 -15.21 27.34
N LEU A 482 11.57 -14.54 26.64
CA LEU A 482 12.69 -15.20 25.97
C LEU A 482 13.68 -15.83 26.96
N GLY A 483 13.78 -15.29 28.17
CA GLY A 483 14.58 -15.80 29.26
C GLY A 483 13.91 -16.91 30.08
N GLU A 484 12.62 -17.18 29.88
CA GLU A 484 11.92 -18.26 30.58
C GLU A 484 12.48 -19.62 30.19
N LYS A 485 12.71 -20.44 31.22
CA LYS A 485 13.13 -21.84 31.05
C LYS A 485 12.01 -22.64 30.37
N ILE A 486 12.34 -23.26 29.25
CA ILE A 486 11.45 -24.21 28.56
C ILE A 486 11.82 -25.67 28.84
N ALA A 487 13.09 -25.96 29.12
CA ALA A 487 13.54 -27.30 29.51
C ALA A 487 14.84 -27.27 30.33
N ASP A 488 15.12 -28.36 31.03
CA ASP A 488 16.44 -28.64 31.62
C ASP A 488 17.40 -29.17 30.55
N LEU A 489 18.59 -28.57 30.45
CA LEU A 489 19.68 -29.07 29.60
C LEU A 489 20.81 -29.60 30.49
N PRO A 490 20.89 -30.93 30.75
CA PRO A 490 21.89 -31.51 31.64
C PRO A 490 23.34 -31.41 31.11
N ASN A 491 23.52 -31.42 29.79
CA ASN A 491 24.83 -31.44 29.12
C ASN A 491 24.93 -30.36 28.04
N ASP A 492 26.13 -29.86 27.76
CA ASP A 492 26.35 -28.89 26.67
C ASP A 492 25.93 -29.48 25.31
N LEU A 493 25.07 -28.76 24.57
CA LEU A 493 24.85 -28.98 23.13
C LEU A 493 25.93 -28.24 22.35
N SER A 494 27.08 -28.89 22.22
CA SER A 494 28.25 -28.31 21.56
C SER A 494 28.06 -28.19 20.05
N ARG A 495 28.69 -27.17 19.46
CA ARG A 495 28.72 -26.95 18.01
C ARG A 495 30.16 -26.84 17.49
N ASP A 496 30.62 -27.81 16.71
CA ASP A 496 31.91 -27.73 16.00
C ASP A 496 31.76 -26.98 14.67
N ASN A 497 32.53 -25.92 14.50
CA ASN A 497 32.60 -25.14 13.25
C ASN A 497 33.06 -25.94 12.03
N ARG A 498 33.72 -27.09 12.22
CA ARG A 498 34.08 -27.97 11.12
C ARG A 498 32.94 -28.86 10.64
N LEU A 499 31.79 -28.90 11.35
CA LEU A 499 30.55 -29.63 10.98
C LEU A 499 30.86 -30.90 10.16
N SER A 500 31.59 -31.84 10.76
CA SER A 500 32.20 -32.99 10.07
C SER A 500 32.09 -34.27 10.89
N HIS A 501 31.11 -34.34 11.77
CA HIS A 501 30.73 -35.51 12.54
C HIS A 501 29.33 -35.29 13.09
N GLU A 502 28.75 -36.36 13.61
CA GLU A 502 27.50 -36.30 14.37
C GLU A 502 27.62 -35.33 15.54
N GLN A 503 26.56 -34.57 15.81
CA GLN A 503 26.51 -33.67 16.97
C GLN A 503 25.12 -33.75 17.58
N ALA A 504 25.05 -33.85 18.90
CA ALA A 504 23.80 -33.95 19.65
C ALA A 504 22.81 -32.82 19.31
N ILE A 505 23.30 -31.59 19.07
CA ILE A 505 22.47 -30.46 18.66
C ILE A 505 21.76 -30.69 17.32
N GLY A 506 22.44 -31.32 16.36
CA GLY A 506 21.86 -31.68 15.07
C GLY A 506 20.86 -32.83 15.20
N ASN A 507 21.12 -33.79 16.09
CA ASN A 507 20.17 -34.86 16.41
C ASN A 507 18.87 -34.27 17.00
N LEU A 508 18.99 -33.38 17.98
CA LEU A 508 17.83 -32.70 18.60
C LEU A 508 16.94 -31.99 17.57
N ILE A 509 17.54 -31.22 16.66
CA ILE A 509 16.80 -30.45 15.64
C ILE A 509 16.14 -31.38 14.62
N THR A 510 16.86 -32.40 14.15
CA THR A 510 16.27 -33.34 13.18
C THR A 510 15.20 -34.23 13.81
N ASP A 511 15.32 -34.54 15.11
CA ASP A 511 14.28 -35.23 15.86
C ASP A 511 13.03 -34.37 16.02
N SER A 512 13.17 -33.06 16.27
CA SER A 512 12.01 -32.16 16.36
C SER A 512 11.24 -32.09 15.04
N TYR A 513 11.94 -32.01 13.91
CA TYR A 513 11.30 -32.01 12.58
C TYR A 513 10.59 -33.34 12.31
N ARG A 514 11.28 -34.46 12.57
CA ARG A 514 10.75 -35.80 12.30
C ARG A 514 9.53 -36.12 13.16
N ALA A 515 9.57 -35.74 14.45
CA ALA A 515 8.48 -35.98 15.38
C ALA A 515 7.21 -35.21 14.99
N HIS A 516 7.35 -33.95 14.58
CA HIS A 516 6.20 -33.13 14.20
C HIS A 516 5.50 -33.60 12.93
N TYR A 517 6.27 -33.94 11.89
CA TYR A 517 5.73 -34.34 10.59
C TYR A 517 5.51 -35.85 10.43
N GLU A 518 5.84 -36.65 11.46
CA GLU A 518 5.81 -38.12 11.42
C GLU A 518 6.56 -38.70 10.20
N ALA A 519 7.66 -38.04 9.79
CA ALA A 519 8.40 -38.37 8.58
C ALA A 519 9.32 -39.60 8.76
N ASP A 520 9.70 -40.24 7.65
CA ASP A 520 10.69 -41.31 7.67
C ASP A 520 12.06 -40.75 8.08
N ILE A 521 12.46 -39.62 7.48
CA ILE A 521 13.79 -39.01 7.61
C ILE A 521 13.66 -37.50 7.84
N ALA A 522 14.60 -36.94 8.61
CA ALA A 522 14.77 -35.49 8.70
C ALA A 522 16.20 -35.07 8.39
N PHE A 523 16.36 -33.92 7.73
CA PHE A 523 17.64 -33.30 7.42
C PHE A 523 17.76 -31.90 8.02
N MET A 524 18.96 -31.59 8.51
CA MET A 524 19.36 -30.23 8.87
C MET A 524 20.81 -30.02 8.45
N ASN A 525 21.07 -29.01 7.63
CA ASN A 525 22.44 -28.66 7.27
C ASN A 525 23.13 -27.93 8.43
N GLY A 526 24.39 -28.25 8.70
CA GLY A 526 25.14 -27.67 9.82
C GLY A 526 25.29 -26.14 9.73
N GLY A 527 25.19 -25.57 8.52
CA GLY A 527 25.21 -24.12 8.29
C GLY A 527 23.98 -23.39 8.85
N GLY A 528 22.85 -24.08 8.96
CA GLY A 528 21.63 -23.54 9.57
C GLY A 528 21.67 -23.51 11.10
N ILE A 529 22.53 -24.34 11.72
CA ILE A 529 22.77 -24.35 13.17
C ILE A 529 23.83 -23.29 13.46
N ARG A 530 23.55 -22.31 14.32
CA ARG A 530 24.38 -21.10 14.45
C ARG A 530 25.14 -20.99 15.76
N GLU A 531 24.55 -21.44 16.86
CA GLU A 531 25.14 -21.35 18.18
C GLU A 531 25.11 -22.70 18.91
N GLU A 532 25.94 -22.81 19.94
CA GLU A 532 25.89 -23.89 20.93
C GLU A 532 24.95 -23.52 22.09
N ALA A 533 24.49 -24.50 22.87
CA ALA A 533 23.79 -24.26 24.13
C ALA A 533 24.54 -24.90 25.30
N LYS A 534 24.71 -24.14 26.38
CA LYS A 534 25.39 -24.59 27.60
C LYS A 534 24.42 -25.28 28.54
N ALA A 535 24.93 -26.26 29.28
CA ALA A 535 24.18 -26.95 30.32
C ALA A 535 23.57 -25.96 31.32
N GLY A 536 22.34 -26.21 31.74
CA GLY A 536 21.54 -25.33 32.59
C GLY A 536 20.11 -25.21 32.07
N ASP A 537 19.55 -24.01 32.17
CA ASP A 537 18.21 -23.74 31.67
C ASP A 537 18.26 -23.50 30.15
N PHE A 538 17.53 -24.32 29.39
CA PHE A 538 17.30 -24.06 27.98
C PHE A 538 16.09 -23.14 27.85
N THR A 539 16.27 -22.01 27.18
CA THR A 539 15.23 -20.97 27.05
C THR A 539 14.86 -20.75 25.58
N MET A 540 13.83 -19.93 25.31
CA MET A 540 13.53 -19.53 23.93
C MET A 540 14.72 -18.78 23.31
N LYS A 541 15.45 -17.97 24.09
CA LYS A 541 16.69 -17.32 23.63
C LYS A 541 17.74 -18.32 23.16
N SER A 542 17.87 -19.46 23.85
CA SER A 542 18.73 -20.57 23.41
C SER A 542 18.28 -21.10 22.04
N ALA A 543 16.99 -21.36 21.86
CA ALA A 543 16.46 -21.86 20.58
C ALA A 543 16.68 -20.88 19.42
N TYR A 544 16.35 -19.60 19.60
CA TYR A 544 16.56 -18.56 18.57
C TYR A 544 18.04 -18.30 18.26
N ALA A 545 18.94 -18.46 19.24
CA ALA A 545 20.37 -18.39 18.98
C ALA A 545 20.85 -19.56 18.10
N ILE A 546 20.28 -20.76 18.29
CA ILE A 546 20.61 -21.94 17.50
C ILE A 546 20.05 -21.84 16.07
N LEU A 547 18.79 -21.39 15.92
CA LEU A 547 18.05 -21.30 14.65
C LEU A 547 17.53 -19.87 14.38
N PRO A 548 18.40 -18.92 13.97
CA PRO A 548 18.02 -17.51 13.87
C PRO A 548 17.40 -17.12 12.52
N PHE A 549 17.31 -18.05 11.56
CA PHE A 549 16.90 -17.72 10.19
C PHE A 549 15.40 -17.87 9.94
N GLY A 550 14.66 -18.52 10.84
CA GLY A 550 13.23 -18.77 10.66
C GLY A 550 12.94 -19.58 9.40
N ASN A 551 13.78 -20.57 9.07
CA ASN A 551 13.49 -21.41 7.90
C ASN A 551 12.19 -22.18 8.15
N LYS A 552 11.59 -22.67 7.07
CA LYS A 552 10.38 -23.48 7.11
C LYS A 552 10.73 -24.94 6.80
N PRO A 553 10.71 -25.87 7.78
CA PRO A 553 10.91 -27.28 7.50
C PRO A 553 9.70 -27.83 6.74
N ILE A 554 9.94 -28.23 5.50
CA ILE A 554 8.94 -28.73 4.55
C ILE A 554 9.04 -30.24 4.43
N LEU A 555 7.93 -30.89 4.08
CA LEU A 555 7.84 -32.34 3.91
C LEU A 555 7.74 -32.69 2.43
N ALA A 556 8.61 -33.57 1.94
CA ALA A 556 8.64 -33.99 0.54
C ALA A 556 8.74 -35.52 0.39
N ASN A 557 8.19 -36.02 -0.72
CA ASN A 557 8.43 -37.37 -1.22
C ASN A 557 9.74 -37.40 -1.98
N VAL A 558 10.77 -38.03 -1.39
CA VAL A 558 12.12 -38.06 -1.95
C VAL A 558 12.51 -39.48 -2.29
N LYS A 559 13.04 -39.68 -3.49
CA LYS A 559 13.53 -40.99 -3.95
C LYS A 559 14.89 -41.32 -3.31
N GLY A 560 15.15 -42.59 -3.02
CA GLY A 560 16.39 -43.04 -2.37
C GLY A 560 17.67 -42.58 -3.07
N GLU A 561 17.68 -42.53 -4.41
CA GLU A 561 18.82 -41.99 -5.16
C GLU A 561 19.13 -40.52 -4.85
N ASN A 562 18.10 -39.70 -4.60
CA ASN A 562 18.25 -38.28 -4.23
C ASN A 562 18.76 -38.14 -2.79
N ILE A 563 18.32 -39.02 -1.87
CA ILE A 563 18.87 -39.09 -0.51
C ILE A 563 20.38 -39.36 -0.55
N ARG A 564 20.80 -40.36 -1.34
CA ARG A 564 22.23 -40.65 -1.53
C ARG A 564 22.99 -39.45 -2.09
N ALA A 565 22.45 -38.82 -3.13
CA ALA A 565 23.06 -37.64 -3.75
C ALA A 565 23.20 -36.48 -2.76
N ALA A 566 22.20 -36.26 -1.91
CA ALA A 566 22.22 -35.23 -0.87
C ALA A 566 23.33 -35.49 0.17
N LEU A 567 23.46 -36.73 0.66
CA LEU A 567 24.54 -37.07 1.58
C LEU A 567 25.93 -36.88 0.94
N GLU A 568 26.10 -37.27 -0.32
CA GLU A 568 27.35 -37.04 -1.07
C GLU A 568 27.65 -35.55 -1.22
N ASN A 569 26.64 -34.72 -1.51
CA ASN A 569 26.78 -33.27 -1.55
C ASN A 569 27.28 -32.73 -0.19
N GLY A 570 26.65 -33.16 0.90
CA GLY A 570 27.00 -32.71 2.25
C GLY A 570 28.43 -33.04 2.68
N VAL A 571 29.07 -34.06 2.08
CA VAL A 571 30.46 -34.46 2.39
C VAL A 571 31.46 -34.13 1.25
N SER A 572 31.08 -33.31 0.27
CA SER A 572 31.88 -33.05 -0.95
C SER A 572 33.09 -32.09 -0.78
N GLN A 573 33.15 -31.24 0.26
CA GLN A 573 34.20 -30.24 0.66
C GLN A 573 34.29 -28.90 -0.12
N PRO A 574 34.86 -27.79 0.45
CA PRO A 574 35.24 -27.49 1.85
C PRO A 574 34.19 -26.64 2.60
N ASN A 575 33.00 -26.47 2.06
CA ASN A 575 31.91 -25.76 2.73
C ASN A 575 31.21 -26.69 3.72
N TYR A 576 31.67 -26.68 4.97
CA TYR A 576 31.11 -27.49 6.06
C TYR A 576 29.65 -27.12 6.39
N ASN A 577 29.13 -26.00 5.88
CA ASN A 577 27.74 -25.62 6.07
C ASN A 577 26.75 -26.63 5.46
N ALA A 578 27.16 -27.35 4.39
CA ALA A 578 26.30 -28.32 3.70
C ALA A 578 26.23 -29.69 4.42
N PHE A 579 27.01 -29.93 5.48
CA PHE A 579 27.00 -31.21 6.18
C PHE A 579 25.63 -31.51 6.78
N LEU A 580 25.06 -32.70 6.51
CA LEU A 580 23.72 -33.05 6.94
C LEU A 580 23.72 -33.79 8.28
N HIS A 581 23.11 -33.17 9.29
CA HIS A 581 22.58 -33.88 10.44
C HIS A 581 21.30 -34.61 10.04
N VAL A 582 21.03 -35.76 10.68
CA VAL A 582 19.97 -36.68 10.26
C VAL A 582 19.18 -37.24 11.45
N SER A 583 17.90 -37.54 11.21
CA SER A 583 17.05 -38.39 12.07
C SER A 583 16.34 -39.45 11.24
N GLY A 584 16.00 -40.60 11.85
CA GLY A 584 15.36 -41.73 11.18
C GLY A 584 16.29 -42.59 10.31
N MET A 585 17.56 -42.21 10.19
CA MET A 585 18.56 -42.89 9.38
C MET A 585 19.97 -42.83 9.99
N ALA A 586 20.87 -43.65 9.46
CA ALA A 586 22.29 -43.62 9.77
C ALA A 586 23.13 -43.78 8.49
N TYR A 587 24.33 -43.21 8.46
CA TYR A 587 25.28 -43.40 7.36
C TYR A 587 26.74 -43.31 7.81
N SER A 588 27.63 -43.87 6.99
CA SER A 588 29.08 -43.75 7.14
C SER A 588 29.68 -42.94 5.99
N TYR A 589 30.77 -42.23 6.22
CA TYR A 589 31.52 -41.61 5.11
C TYR A 589 33.03 -41.59 5.33
N SER A 590 33.80 -41.50 4.25
CA SER A 590 35.28 -41.38 4.27
C SER A 590 35.75 -40.25 3.36
N LEU A 591 36.56 -39.34 3.92
CA LEU A 591 37.18 -38.25 3.15
C LEU A 591 38.36 -38.74 2.29
N GLY A 592 38.85 -39.96 2.51
CA GLY A 592 39.89 -40.60 1.70
C GLY A 592 39.40 -41.00 0.30
N LYS A 593 38.09 -41.04 0.08
CA LYS A 593 37.47 -41.40 -1.20
C LYS A 593 37.20 -40.19 -2.12
N PRO A 594 37.10 -40.40 -3.44
CA PRO A 594 36.72 -39.36 -4.39
C PRO A 594 35.36 -38.75 -4.06
N VAL A 595 35.19 -37.45 -4.32
CA VAL A 595 33.89 -36.76 -4.21
C VAL A 595 32.84 -37.50 -5.05
N GLY A 596 31.67 -37.78 -4.47
CA GLY A 596 30.60 -38.56 -5.10
C GLY A 596 30.67 -40.06 -4.84
N ASP A 597 31.71 -40.55 -4.15
CA ASP A 597 31.84 -41.93 -3.65
C ASP A 597 32.31 -41.94 -2.19
N ARG A 598 31.94 -40.94 -1.40
CA ARG A 598 32.39 -40.82 0.00
C ARG A 598 31.46 -41.52 0.98
N VAL A 599 30.18 -41.66 0.65
CA VAL A 599 29.13 -42.15 1.54
C VAL A 599 28.92 -43.66 1.37
N SER A 600 28.67 -44.34 2.48
CA SER A 600 28.46 -45.78 2.55
C SER A 600 27.58 -46.16 3.75
N ASP A 601 27.15 -47.43 3.81
CA ASP A 601 26.34 -48.00 4.90
C ASP A 601 25.10 -47.15 5.26
N ILE A 602 24.43 -46.60 4.25
CA ILE A 602 23.20 -45.81 4.44
C ILE A 602 22.08 -46.76 4.85
N LYS A 603 21.51 -46.52 6.04
CA LYS A 603 20.41 -47.31 6.61
C LYS A 603 19.26 -46.41 7.02
N ILE A 604 18.04 -46.80 6.68
CA ILE A 604 16.79 -46.14 7.10
C ILE A 604 16.03 -47.14 7.96
N ALA A 605 15.70 -46.77 9.19
CA ALA A 605 15.10 -47.68 10.18
C ALA A 605 15.85 -49.04 10.34
N GLY A 606 17.17 -49.05 10.10
CA GLY A 606 18.02 -50.24 10.20
C GLY A 606 18.18 -51.05 8.90
N GLU A 607 17.37 -50.78 7.88
CA GLU A 607 17.43 -51.46 6.58
C GLU A 607 18.28 -50.66 5.57
N PRO A 608 19.02 -51.31 4.64
CA PRO A 608 19.78 -50.61 3.60
C PRO A 608 18.89 -49.72 2.72
N LEU A 609 19.39 -48.54 2.37
CA LEU A 609 18.73 -47.63 1.43
C LEU A 609 18.40 -48.34 0.10
N ASP A 610 17.13 -48.27 -0.33
CA ASP A 610 16.68 -48.64 -1.67
C ASP A 610 16.58 -47.39 -2.54
N ASP A 611 17.45 -47.29 -3.55
CA ASP A 611 17.52 -46.13 -4.45
C ASP A 611 16.22 -45.91 -5.25
N ALA A 612 15.38 -46.94 -5.40
CA ALA A 612 14.10 -46.85 -6.12
C ALA A 612 12.90 -46.51 -5.22
N GLN A 613 13.03 -46.68 -3.90
CA GLN A 613 11.97 -46.40 -2.94
C GLN A 613 11.79 -44.89 -2.73
N ILE A 614 10.56 -44.46 -2.48
CA ILE A 614 10.21 -43.10 -2.07
C ILE A 614 10.07 -43.09 -0.55
N TYR A 615 10.67 -42.10 0.09
CA TYR A 615 10.63 -41.86 1.53
C TYR A 615 10.06 -40.47 1.80
N THR A 616 9.39 -40.30 2.93
CA THR A 616 9.00 -38.96 3.39
C THR A 616 10.18 -38.31 4.11
N VAL A 617 10.60 -37.15 3.60
CA VAL A 617 11.77 -36.44 4.13
C VAL A 617 11.37 -35.02 4.48
N VAL A 618 11.60 -34.65 5.75
CA VAL A 618 11.48 -33.27 6.20
C VAL A 618 12.83 -32.57 6.15
N MET A 619 12.87 -31.36 5.59
CA MET A 619 14.08 -30.55 5.50
C MET A 619 13.74 -29.05 5.44
N PRO A 620 14.64 -28.15 5.85
CA PRO A 620 14.46 -26.72 5.61
C PRO A 620 14.20 -26.42 4.13
N ASN A 621 13.25 -25.52 3.85
CA ASN A 621 12.96 -25.01 2.51
C ASN A 621 14.22 -24.51 1.78
N PHE A 622 15.18 -23.93 2.52
CA PHE A 622 16.50 -23.57 2.00
C PHE A 622 17.19 -24.72 1.26
N LEU A 623 17.17 -25.95 1.81
CA LEU A 623 17.79 -27.12 1.17
C LEU A 623 17.00 -27.58 -0.04
N PHE A 624 15.67 -27.66 0.10
CA PHE A 624 14.79 -28.08 -0.99
C PHE A 624 14.92 -27.17 -2.23
N ASN A 625 15.04 -25.87 -2.01
CA ASN A 625 15.22 -24.85 -3.04
C ASN A 625 16.65 -24.79 -3.62
N GLY A 626 17.52 -25.74 -3.26
CA GLY A 626 18.86 -25.87 -3.82
C GLY A 626 19.95 -25.07 -3.09
N GLY A 627 19.64 -24.50 -1.92
CA GLY A 627 20.64 -23.92 -1.02
C GLY A 627 21.75 -24.92 -0.70
N ASP A 628 22.96 -24.43 -0.41
CA ASP A 628 24.16 -25.26 -0.16
C ASP A 628 24.45 -26.34 -1.24
N GLY A 629 23.92 -26.18 -2.46
CA GLY A 629 24.13 -27.10 -3.59
C GLY A 629 23.16 -28.28 -3.65
N PHE A 630 22.11 -28.30 -2.83
CA PHE A 630 21.11 -29.37 -2.75
C PHE A 630 20.11 -29.40 -3.93
N THR A 631 20.62 -29.31 -5.16
CA THR A 631 19.83 -29.24 -6.40
C THR A 631 19.06 -30.52 -6.74
N MET A 632 19.35 -31.64 -6.07
CA MET A 632 18.71 -32.93 -6.31
C MET A 632 17.23 -32.97 -5.93
N PHE A 633 16.77 -32.07 -5.05
CA PHE A 633 15.38 -32.02 -4.58
C PHE A 633 14.45 -31.21 -5.49
N ALA A 634 14.96 -30.51 -6.51
CA ALA A 634 14.21 -29.52 -7.28
C ALA A 634 12.94 -30.03 -7.99
N ASN A 635 12.78 -31.35 -8.15
CA ASN A 635 11.61 -31.96 -8.80
C ASN A 635 10.87 -32.96 -7.89
N ASP A 636 11.23 -33.04 -6.61
CA ASP A 636 10.56 -33.93 -5.66
C ASP A 636 9.18 -33.35 -5.31
N GLU A 637 8.21 -34.24 -5.04
CA GLU A 637 6.83 -33.85 -4.76
C GLU A 637 6.72 -33.32 -3.31
N LEU A 638 6.24 -32.08 -3.15
CA LEU A 638 5.96 -31.50 -1.84
C LEU A 638 4.66 -32.04 -1.27
N LEU A 639 4.72 -32.51 -0.02
CA LEU A 639 3.57 -32.89 0.78
C LEU A 639 3.14 -31.75 1.71
N VAL A 640 4.10 -30.98 2.23
CA VAL A 640 3.88 -29.74 2.99
C VAL A 640 4.82 -28.69 2.44
N SER A 641 4.29 -27.58 1.92
CA SER A 641 5.04 -26.45 1.40
C SER A 641 5.45 -25.46 2.50
N GLU A 642 6.30 -24.49 2.18
CA GLU A 642 6.78 -23.47 3.13
C GLU A 642 5.65 -22.63 3.73
N ASP A 643 4.66 -22.35 2.91
CA ASP A 643 3.37 -21.77 3.29
C ASP A 643 2.71 -22.48 4.48
N ASN A 644 2.64 -23.81 4.43
CA ASN A 644 1.91 -24.59 5.43
C ASN A 644 2.80 -25.05 6.60
N ALA A 645 4.07 -24.64 6.62
CA ALA A 645 5.05 -25.07 7.60
C ALA A 645 5.21 -24.03 8.73
N ILE A 646 5.33 -24.50 9.96
CA ILE A 646 5.79 -23.67 11.08
C ILE A 646 7.32 -23.50 11.02
N THR A 647 7.85 -22.50 11.72
CA THR A 647 9.30 -22.22 11.66
C THR A 647 10.12 -23.32 12.34
N ASP A 648 11.36 -23.47 11.89
CA ASP A 648 12.34 -24.42 12.45
C ASP A 648 12.55 -24.22 13.96
N VAL A 649 12.62 -22.97 14.41
CA VAL A 649 12.74 -22.62 15.83
C VAL A 649 11.49 -22.95 16.64
N GLU A 650 10.29 -22.75 16.09
CA GLU A 650 9.04 -23.13 16.78
C GLU A 650 8.92 -24.65 16.94
N LEU A 651 9.31 -25.41 15.92
CA LEU A 651 9.39 -26.88 16.01
C LEU A 651 10.32 -27.32 17.12
N LEU A 652 11.52 -26.74 17.18
CA LEU A 652 12.48 -27.02 18.25
C LEU A 652 11.90 -26.66 19.63
N ILE A 653 11.29 -25.48 19.79
CA ILE A 653 10.71 -25.02 21.05
C ILE A 653 9.58 -25.96 21.51
N ASN A 654 8.68 -26.33 20.61
CA ASN A 654 7.56 -27.22 20.92
C ASN A 654 8.06 -28.60 21.35
N TYR A 655 8.99 -29.17 20.58
CA TYR A 655 9.58 -30.47 20.90
C TYR A 655 10.32 -30.46 22.24
N VAL A 656 11.13 -29.44 22.50
CA VAL A 656 11.87 -29.31 23.76
C VAL A 656 10.94 -29.13 24.97
N ARG A 657 9.84 -28.38 24.82
CA ARG A 657 8.82 -28.25 25.88
C ARG A 657 8.17 -29.58 26.22
N GLU A 658 7.89 -30.40 25.21
CA GLU A 658 7.34 -31.75 25.42
C GLU A 658 8.33 -32.68 26.11
N LEU A 659 9.62 -32.60 25.75
CA LEU A 659 10.68 -33.37 26.41
C LEU A 659 10.85 -32.98 27.88
N GLY A 660 10.83 -31.69 28.19
CA GLY A 660 11.08 -31.13 29.53
C GLY A 660 12.53 -31.25 30.01
N VAL A 661 13.26 -32.28 29.58
CA VAL A 661 14.70 -32.47 29.79
C VAL A 661 15.34 -32.88 28.47
N ILE A 662 16.35 -32.12 28.03
CA ILE A 662 17.08 -32.37 26.78
C ILE A 662 18.26 -33.30 27.06
N ASP A 663 17.99 -34.60 27.17
CA ASP A 663 19.01 -35.64 27.37
C ASP A 663 19.36 -36.33 26.03
N ILE A 664 19.84 -35.54 25.07
CA ILE A 664 20.23 -36.00 23.74
C ILE A 664 21.74 -36.18 23.68
N GLU A 665 22.17 -37.36 23.23
CA GLU A 665 23.57 -37.70 23.02
C GLU A 665 23.84 -38.03 21.52
N GLU A 666 25.10 -38.23 21.17
CA GLU A 666 25.47 -38.82 19.88
C GLU A 666 25.13 -40.32 19.90
N GLU A 667 24.35 -40.78 18.92
CA GLU A 667 23.79 -42.14 18.88
C GLU A 667 24.46 -43.03 17.82
N GLY A 668 25.45 -42.49 17.09
CA GLY A 668 26.10 -43.18 15.97
C GLY A 668 25.28 -43.12 14.68
N ARG A 669 24.44 -42.09 14.51
CA ARG A 669 23.75 -41.77 13.25
C ARG A 669 24.75 -41.45 12.13
N ILE A 670 25.91 -40.87 12.45
CA ILE A 670 26.92 -40.52 11.45
C ILE A 670 28.30 -41.06 11.87
N THR A 671 28.84 -41.98 11.09
CA THR A 671 30.15 -42.59 11.36
C THR A 671 31.21 -42.10 10.36
N VAL A 672 32.28 -41.49 10.86
CA VAL A 672 33.46 -41.15 10.05
C VAL A 672 34.39 -42.35 9.97
N THR A 673 34.68 -42.79 8.74
CA THR A 673 35.57 -43.92 8.45
C THR A 673 36.86 -43.42 7.79
N GLU A 674 37.97 -44.16 8.00
CA GLU A 674 39.30 -43.78 7.47
C GLU A 674 39.38 -43.75 5.93
#